data_AF-A0A2P2I4L7-F1
#
_entry.id   AF-A0A2P2I4L7-F1
#
_cell.length_a   1.000
_cell.length_b   1.000
_cell.length_c   1.000
_cell.angle_alpha   90.00
_cell.angle_beta   90.00
_cell.angle_gamma   90.00
#
_symmetry.space_group_name_H-M   'P 1'
#
loop_
_entity.id
_entity.type
_entity.pdbx_description
1 polymer ?
#
loop_
_entity_poly.entity_id
_entity_poly.type
_entity_poly.pdbx_seq_one_letter_code
_entity_poly.pdbx_strand_id
1 'polypeptide(L)'
;MEGGLLAVLGDAAKVAGSVAGGSGEAVVDVSSANSEVEAAEKCAMQRAKILVANMLQRPEQLHKVEQYRRRTTRKKASVEAMLKTAMQSQLDGVRSGLGQLQISLQDLQEVKKKQGEVEKLLSGVGGLGETMNGLREEYVRYSQYLAATENLKHIFTVPESIDKTQKLIDDNNLLYAHQCLRDLENSRDDLLFELHKLPHQNPNDTNMLTEYFADVNKLSIALGKQVWVVLQRTLNTVRKEPAQLVTALRIIEREERADEFALQREKSSGFMPEGCPKRWREKAMTVLENSVAVRIEANQFEDRDTNKSWLIRHLEVTRLMVLEDLRVVKGLCVPCFPPHYDIVNTFISMYHTSLANHLLETVESGLEDNEFVTLLSWVLNTYLGPQLMGHPSLGLNVNALPPLLEQDVLDGLIKKYLSNVRSNYASWLQKALELETQEWRKDQPPDMDKHGCYKTELPHLLHQMVQQNIDVANTISPMVSYEVVICSLQQLRQFADRYRAAIMAYRDSYFADRSQIQYFTTYMIALANSCQALIDVAQLWRPLPTENPPPALNTHFNALIKSYQNQQQELCSLLLEEALVDLAPKFSALLTPAWLTDPEPLSTICLTLNDYFDDYQHLHPKNYEQVLVLAIQKVSVRYTTALLQKRITLKTQDDRKRLADRVIEEANKLEEVFTNIAGERVRYDSPCDVIRALAEVIKTPDTEMLNLELPPLKRRYPDMSSDHLTALLLLRGDLSRQQVRLKVQEVLEAASANTTSQAPRPDTIFSHIHITTSMFA
;
A
#
# COMPACT_ATOMS: atom_id res chain seq x y z
N MET A 1 -19.98 -38.31 -38.05
CA MET A 1 -21.18 -38.95 -37.44
C MET A 1 -20.76 -39.74 -36.20
N GLU A 2 -20.28 -39.04 -35.17
CA GLU A 2 -20.02 -39.62 -33.84
C GLU A 2 -20.78 -38.87 -32.73
N GLY A 3 -21.28 -37.66 -32.99
CA GLY A 3 -21.98 -36.84 -31.99
C GLY A 3 -23.46 -37.17 -31.71
N GLY A 4 -24.07 -38.12 -32.43
CA GLY A 4 -25.51 -38.43 -32.29
C GLY A 4 -25.85 -39.61 -31.37
N LEU A 5 -24.88 -40.45 -31.03
CA LEU A 5 -25.07 -41.65 -30.21
C LEU A 5 -24.81 -41.42 -28.71
N LEU A 6 -24.09 -40.35 -28.35
CA LEU A 6 -23.85 -39.98 -26.96
C LEU A 6 -25.03 -39.22 -26.32
N ALA A 7 -25.86 -38.53 -27.11
CA ALA A 7 -27.04 -37.83 -26.57
C ALA A 7 -28.16 -38.80 -26.14
N VAL A 8 -28.35 -39.92 -26.86
CA VAL A 8 -29.41 -40.90 -26.56
C VAL A 8 -29.03 -41.82 -25.38
N LEU A 9 -27.73 -42.04 -25.13
CA LEU A 9 -27.24 -42.75 -23.94
C LEU A 9 -27.21 -41.85 -22.69
N GLY A 10 -27.11 -40.53 -22.86
CA GLY A 10 -27.15 -39.55 -21.77
C GLY A 10 -28.53 -39.43 -21.11
N ASP A 11 -29.62 -39.45 -21.89
CA ASP A 11 -30.96 -39.32 -21.33
C ASP A 11 -31.50 -40.63 -20.73
N ALA A 12 -31.09 -41.81 -21.23
CA ALA A 12 -31.45 -43.09 -20.62
C ALA A 12 -30.78 -43.32 -19.24
N ALA A 13 -29.54 -42.83 -19.05
CA ALA A 13 -28.86 -42.89 -17.76
C ALA A 13 -29.46 -41.93 -16.72
N LYS A 14 -30.07 -40.82 -17.17
CA LYS A 14 -30.73 -39.83 -16.29
C LYS A 14 -32.05 -40.35 -15.71
N VAL A 15 -32.78 -41.19 -16.46
CA VAL A 15 -33.99 -41.86 -15.97
C VAL A 15 -33.67 -42.96 -14.95
N ALA A 16 -32.53 -43.67 -15.10
CA ALA A 16 -32.09 -44.67 -14.12
C ALA A 16 -31.58 -44.06 -12.81
N GLY A 17 -30.99 -42.85 -12.86
CA GLY A 17 -30.48 -42.14 -11.67
C GLY A 17 -31.54 -41.42 -10.82
N SER A 18 -32.72 -41.11 -11.37
CA SER A 18 -33.76 -40.36 -10.66
C SER A 18 -34.67 -41.22 -9.77
N VAL A 19 -34.57 -42.55 -9.82
CA VAL A 19 -35.43 -43.47 -9.04
C VAL A 19 -34.80 -43.88 -7.70
N ALA A 20 -33.53 -43.50 -7.43
CA ALA A 20 -32.84 -43.82 -6.17
C ALA A 20 -32.88 -42.68 -5.12
N GLY A 21 -33.63 -41.60 -5.37
CA GLY A 21 -33.70 -40.44 -4.49
C GLY A 21 -35.09 -39.83 -4.46
N GLY A 22 -36.05 -40.52 -3.85
CA GLY A 22 -37.40 -39.99 -3.66
C GLY A 22 -38.28 -40.99 -2.93
N SER A 23 -38.44 -40.80 -1.63
CA SER A 23 -39.56 -41.36 -0.87
C SER A 23 -40.88 -40.84 -1.44
N GLY A 24 -41.54 -41.64 -2.27
CA GLY A 24 -42.86 -41.33 -2.81
C GLY A 24 -43.33 -42.42 -3.76
N GLU A 25 -44.53 -42.96 -3.50
CA GLU A 25 -45.24 -43.85 -4.40
C GLU A 25 -45.33 -43.24 -5.80
N ALA A 26 -44.64 -43.84 -6.77
CA ALA A 26 -44.84 -43.56 -8.18
C ALA A 26 -45.12 -44.88 -8.89
N VAL A 27 -46.41 -45.13 -9.13
CA VAL A 27 -46.91 -46.15 -10.05
C VAL A 27 -46.20 -45.93 -11.39
N VAL A 28 -45.29 -46.83 -11.75
CA VAL A 28 -44.61 -46.80 -13.05
C VAL A 28 -45.66 -47.11 -14.12
N ASP A 29 -46.09 -46.07 -14.82
CA ASP A 29 -47.13 -46.12 -15.84
C ASP A 29 -46.59 -46.85 -17.08
N VAL A 30 -46.92 -48.14 -17.18
CA VAL A 30 -46.56 -49.06 -18.28
C VAL A 30 -47.01 -48.50 -19.64
N SER A 31 -47.96 -47.56 -19.67
CA SER A 31 -48.39 -46.89 -20.89
C SER A 31 -47.32 -45.97 -21.49
N SER A 32 -46.46 -45.35 -20.67
CA SER A 32 -45.42 -44.42 -21.14
C SER A 32 -44.27 -45.14 -21.86
N ALA A 33 -43.85 -46.30 -21.36
CA ALA A 33 -42.78 -47.12 -21.95
C ALA A 33 -43.19 -47.69 -23.33
N ASN A 34 -44.46 -48.09 -23.49
CA ASN A 34 -44.97 -48.55 -24.79
C ASN A 34 -45.01 -47.43 -25.84
N SER A 35 -45.37 -46.22 -25.43
CA SER A 35 -45.35 -45.02 -26.27
C SER A 35 -43.93 -44.68 -26.77
N GLU A 36 -42.92 -44.80 -25.91
CA GLU A 36 -41.52 -44.54 -26.27
C GLU A 36 -40.96 -45.59 -27.25
N VAL A 37 -41.34 -46.86 -27.09
CA VAL A 37 -40.94 -47.95 -28.00
C VAL A 37 -41.57 -47.75 -29.38
N GLU A 38 -42.85 -47.41 -29.47
CA GLU A 38 -43.52 -47.11 -30.74
C GLU A 38 -42.92 -45.89 -31.44
N ALA A 39 -42.55 -44.85 -30.69
CA ALA A 39 -41.90 -43.66 -31.23
C ALA A 39 -40.50 -43.97 -31.78
N ALA A 40 -39.72 -44.78 -31.05
CA ALA A 40 -38.40 -45.24 -31.49
C ALA A 40 -38.48 -46.12 -32.75
N GLU A 41 -39.49 -47.00 -32.83
CA GLU A 41 -39.71 -47.87 -34.00
C GLU A 41 -40.07 -47.05 -35.25
N LYS A 42 -40.96 -46.05 -35.12
CA LYS A 42 -41.30 -45.12 -36.21
C LYS A 42 -40.09 -44.32 -36.69
N CYS A 43 -39.26 -43.82 -35.78
CA CYS A 43 -38.04 -43.08 -36.12
C CYS A 43 -36.99 -43.98 -36.81
N ALA A 44 -36.83 -45.22 -36.34
CA ALA A 44 -35.95 -46.21 -36.94
C ALA A 44 -36.41 -46.59 -38.36
N MET A 45 -37.72 -46.78 -38.58
CA MET A 45 -38.28 -47.03 -39.91
C MET A 45 -38.06 -45.87 -40.88
N GLN A 46 -38.25 -44.62 -40.44
CA GLN A 46 -37.99 -43.44 -41.28
C GLN A 46 -36.51 -43.33 -41.67
N ARG A 47 -35.59 -43.53 -40.71
CA ARG A 47 -34.14 -43.56 -40.99
C ARG A 47 -33.77 -44.70 -41.93
N ALA A 48 -34.34 -45.89 -41.75
CA ALA A 48 -34.10 -47.03 -42.62
C ALA A 48 -34.58 -46.77 -44.06
N LYS A 49 -35.75 -46.14 -44.24
CA LYS A 49 -36.25 -45.73 -45.58
C LYS A 49 -35.28 -44.78 -46.28
N ILE A 50 -34.78 -43.76 -45.58
CA ILE A 50 -33.80 -42.80 -46.12
C ILE A 50 -32.48 -43.50 -46.49
N LEU A 51 -32.01 -44.42 -45.62
CA LEU A 51 -30.77 -45.17 -45.84
C LEU A 51 -30.88 -46.09 -47.05
N VAL A 52 -32.01 -46.79 -47.21
CA VAL A 52 -32.27 -47.66 -48.37
C VAL A 52 -32.37 -46.84 -49.65
N ALA A 53 -33.06 -45.68 -49.63
CA ALA A 53 -33.15 -44.77 -50.77
C ALA A 53 -31.77 -44.24 -51.20
N ASN A 54 -30.89 -43.92 -50.24
CA ASN A 54 -29.52 -43.47 -50.53
C ASN A 54 -28.61 -44.58 -51.08
N MET A 55 -28.88 -45.85 -50.76
CA MET A 55 -28.08 -47.00 -51.22
C MET A 55 -28.43 -47.51 -52.62
N LEU A 56 -29.60 -47.12 -53.18
CA LEU A 56 -30.15 -47.64 -54.44
C LEU A 56 -30.58 -46.50 -55.38
N GLN A 57 -29.65 -45.59 -55.70
CA GLN A 57 -29.93 -44.40 -56.50
C GLN A 57 -29.91 -44.64 -58.03
N ARG A 58 -29.34 -45.75 -58.51
CA ARG A 58 -29.31 -46.11 -59.95
C ARG A 58 -29.84 -47.52 -60.20
N PRO A 59 -30.52 -47.81 -61.35
CA PRO A 59 -31.12 -49.12 -61.63
C PRO A 59 -30.12 -50.28 -61.60
N GLU A 60 -28.88 -50.04 -62.02
CA GLU A 60 -27.82 -51.05 -61.98
C GLU A 60 -27.44 -51.49 -60.58
N GLN A 61 -27.78 -50.76 -59.51
CA GLN A 61 -27.42 -51.12 -58.12
C GLN A 61 -28.36 -52.15 -57.48
N LEU A 62 -29.45 -52.54 -58.16
CA LEU A 62 -30.39 -53.57 -57.68
C LEU A 62 -29.74 -54.95 -57.51
N HIS A 63 -28.68 -55.28 -58.25
CA HIS A 63 -27.96 -56.56 -58.08
C HIS A 63 -27.28 -56.69 -56.69
N LYS A 64 -27.03 -55.56 -56.00
CA LYS A 64 -26.39 -55.54 -54.66
C LYS A 64 -27.38 -55.68 -53.51
N VAL A 65 -28.70 -55.66 -53.78
CA VAL A 65 -29.74 -55.74 -52.75
C VAL A 65 -29.63 -57.03 -51.93
N GLU A 66 -29.33 -58.15 -52.58
CA GLU A 66 -29.20 -59.43 -51.88
C GLU A 66 -27.97 -59.49 -50.96
N GLN A 67 -26.88 -58.83 -51.36
CA GLN A 67 -25.69 -58.65 -50.53
C GLN A 67 -25.98 -57.75 -49.32
N TYR A 68 -26.72 -56.65 -49.51
CA TYR A 68 -27.14 -55.77 -48.42
C TYR A 68 -28.14 -56.45 -47.48
N ARG A 69 -29.09 -57.24 -48.00
CA ARG A 69 -30.01 -58.05 -47.20
C ARG A 69 -29.24 -59.03 -46.33
N ARG A 70 -28.29 -59.79 -46.90
CA ARG A 70 -27.41 -60.71 -46.13
C ARG A 70 -26.61 -59.97 -45.06
N ARG A 71 -26.10 -58.77 -45.35
CA ARG A 71 -25.38 -57.93 -44.37
C ARG A 71 -26.28 -57.47 -43.23
N THR A 72 -27.49 -57.01 -43.52
CA THR A 72 -28.47 -56.57 -42.52
C THR A 72 -28.99 -57.74 -41.69
N THR A 73 -29.24 -58.91 -42.29
CA THR A 73 -29.62 -60.13 -41.56
C THR A 73 -28.51 -60.60 -40.63
N ARG A 74 -27.23 -60.54 -41.04
CA ARG A 74 -26.09 -60.84 -40.15
C ARG A 74 -25.99 -59.85 -39.00
N LYS A 75 -26.18 -58.55 -39.26
CA LYS A 75 -26.21 -57.53 -38.19
C LYS A 75 -27.36 -57.76 -37.22
N LYS A 76 -28.57 -58.07 -37.74
CA LYS A 76 -29.74 -58.41 -36.92
C LYS A 76 -29.46 -59.62 -36.03
N ALA A 77 -28.95 -60.71 -36.60
CA ALA A 77 -28.61 -61.92 -35.84
C ALA A 77 -27.53 -61.65 -34.77
N SER A 78 -26.54 -60.80 -35.05
CA SER A 78 -25.52 -60.39 -34.09
C SER A 78 -26.10 -59.55 -32.93
N VAL A 79 -26.99 -58.61 -33.23
CA VAL A 79 -27.68 -57.79 -32.21
C VAL A 79 -28.62 -58.65 -31.37
N GLU A 80 -29.38 -59.56 -32.00
CA GLU A 80 -30.24 -60.51 -31.29
C GLU A 80 -29.45 -61.45 -30.38
N ALA A 81 -28.27 -61.91 -30.82
CA ALA A 81 -27.38 -62.72 -29.98
C ALA A 81 -26.87 -61.90 -28.78
N MET A 82 -26.39 -60.67 -29.00
CA MET A 82 -25.96 -59.79 -27.90
C MET A 82 -27.09 -59.49 -26.91
N LEU A 83 -28.30 -59.20 -27.40
CA LEU A 83 -29.47 -58.97 -26.56
C LEU A 83 -29.85 -60.21 -25.75
N LYS A 84 -29.83 -61.41 -26.36
CA LYS A 84 -30.08 -62.66 -25.64
C LYS A 84 -29.05 -62.89 -24.53
N THR A 85 -27.77 -62.68 -24.82
CA THR A 85 -26.71 -62.82 -23.81
C THR A 85 -26.85 -61.78 -22.70
N ALA A 86 -27.15 -60.53 -23.03
CA ALA A 86 -27.35 -59.47 -22.04
C ALA A 86 -28.59 -59.73 -21.17
N MET A 87 -29.70 -60.14 -21.77
CA MET A 87 -30.94 -60.45 -21.05
C MET A 87 -30.78 -61.68 -20.16
N GLN A 88 -30.06 -62.71 -20.64
CA GLN A 88 -29.72 -63.88 -19.84
C GLN A 88 -28.85 -63.49 -18.63
N SER A 89 -27.81 -62.67 -18.84
CA SER A 89 -26.96 -62.18 -17.75
C SER A 89 -27.74 -61.37 -16.71
N GLN A 90 -28.68 -60.53 -17.13
CA GLN A 90 -29.52 -59.76 -16.21
C GLN A 90 -30.49 -60.66 -15.44
N LEU A 91 -31.12 -61.63 -16.11
CA LEU A 91 -32.00 -62.62 -15.46
C LEU A 91 -31.24 -63.49 -14.46
N ASP A 92 -30.03 -63.95 -14.81
CA ASP A 92 -29.18 -64.73 -13.92
C ASP A 92 -28.70 -63.89 -12.72
N GLY A 93 -28.43 -62.60 -12.93
CA GLY A 93 -28.14 -61.63 -11.87
C GLY A 93 -29.32 -61.44 -10.91
N VAL A 94 -30.54 -61.24 -11.42
CA VAL A 94 -31.76 -61.11 -10.61
C VAL A 94 -32.07 -62.40 -9.86
N ARG A 95 -31.94 -63.56 -10.53
CA ARG A 95 -32.15 -64.87 -9.91
C ARG A 95 -31.16 -65.12 -8.77
N SER A 96 -29.89 -64.79 -8.99
CA SER A 96 -28.85 -64.91 -7.96
C SER A 96 -29.10 -63.95 -6.80
N GLY A 97 -29.48 -62.70 -7.08
CA GLY A 97 -29.83 -61.70 -6.08
C GLY A 97 -31.02 -62.11 -5.22
N LEU A 98 -32.09 -62.62 -5.84
CA LEU A 98 -33.26 -63.15 -5.12
C LEU A 98 -32.89 -64.38 -4.28
N GLY A 99 -32.06 -65.28 -4.81
CA GLY A 99 -31.57 -66.44 -4.07
C GLY A 99 -30.77 -66.02 -2.83
N GLN A 100 -29.86 -65.05 -2.97
CA GLN A 100 -29.09 -64.51 -1.85
C GLN A 100 -29.97 -63.80 -0.81
N LEU A 101 -30.99 -63.05 -1.25
CA LEU A 101 -31.96 -62.41 -0.36
C LEU A 101 -32.76 -63.44 0.44
N GLN A 102 -33.20 -64.52 -0.20
CA GLN A 102 -33.95 -65.58 0.45
C GLN A 102 -33.10 -66.34 1.47
N ILE A 103 -31.84 -66.62 1.15
CA ILE A 103 -30.87 -67.22 2.08
C ILE A 103 -30.63 -66.29 3.27
N SER A 104 -30.37 -65.00 3.01
CA SER A 104 -30.12 -64.00 4.06
C SER A 104 -31.31 -63.86 5.01
N LEU A 105 -32.54 -63.98 4.49
CA LEU A 105 -33.76 -63.93 5.30
C LEU A 105 -33.89 -65.17 6.19
N GLN A 106 -33.55 -66.36 5.68
CA GLN A 106 -33.47 -67.58 6.48
C GLN A 106 -32.40 -67.46 7.58
N ASP A 107 -31.21 -66.99 7.23
CA ASP A 107 -30.11 -66.81 8.18
C ASP A 107 -30.48 -65.83 9.30
N LEU A 108 -31.15 -64.72 8.97
CA LEU A 108 -31.63 -63.76 9.98
C LEU A 108 -32.68 -64.37 10.92
N GLN A 109 -33.58 -65.22 10.40
CA GLN A 109 -34.55 -65.92 11.24
C GLN A 109 -33.87 -66.93 12.16
N GLU A 110 -32.86 -67.64 11.67
CA GLU A 110 -32.07 -68.58 12.47
C GLU A 110 -31.25 -67.87 13.55
N VAL A 111 -30.58 -66.76 13.21
CA VAL A 111 -29.84 -65.93 14.16
C VAL A 111 -30.76 -65.39 15.24
N LYS A 112 -31.96 -64.91 14.89
CA LYS A 112 -32.95 -64.42 15.87
C LYS A 112 -33.41 -65.55 16.81
N LYS A 113 -33.60 -66.76 16.29
CA LYS A 113 -33.93 -67.93 17.11
C LYS A 113 -32.79 -68.29 18.07
N LYS A 114 -31.56 -68.38 17.56
CA LYS A 114 -30.36 -68.65 18.35
C LYS A 114 -30.13 -67.58 19.41
N GLN A 115 -30.36 -66.31 19.10
CA GLN A 115 -30.25 -65.21 20.06
C GLN A 115 -31.25 -65.38 21.21
N GLY A 116 -32.50 -65.75 20.93
CA GLY A 116 -33.48 -66.05 21.98
C GLY A 116 -33.15 -67.30 22.81
N GLU A 117 -32.52 -68.32 22.20
CA GLU A 117 -31.99 -69.49 22.93
C GLU A 117 -30.83 -69.11 23.84
N VAL A 118 -29.90 -68.26 23.37
CA VAL A 118 -28.79 -67.73 24.16
C VAL A 118 -29.30 -66.89 25.33
N GLU A 119 -30.29 -66.02 25.11
CA GLU A 119 -30.87 -65.19 26.17
C GLU A 119 -31.56 -66.05 27.26
N LYS A 120 -32.23 -67.13 26.87
CA LYS A 120 -32.76 -68.12 27.83
C LYS A 120 -31.67 -68.85 28.60
N LEU A 121 -30.60 -69.30 27.93
CA LEU A 121 -29.47 -69.97 28.59
C LEU A 121 -28.74 -69.04 29.57
N LEU A 122 -28.61 -67.75 29.21
CA LEU A 122 -27.95 -66.74 30.04
C LEU A 122 -28.80 -66.30 31.25
N SER A 123 -30.13 -66.47 31.21
CA SER A 123 -30.99 -66.13 32.36
C SER A 123 -30.66 -66.92 33.63
N GLY A 124 -30.08 -68.13 33.51
CA GLY A 124 -29.59 -68.94 34.63
C GLY A 124 -28.21 -68.54 35.18
N VAL A 125 -27.47 -67.68 34.46
CA VAL A 125 -26.10 -67.27 34.83
C VAL A 125 -26.10 -66.16 35.89
N GLY A 126 -27.21 -65.45 36.10
CA GLY A 126 -27.32 -64.39 37.10
C GLY A 126 -26.99 -64.82 38.54
N GLY A 127 -27.21 -66.09 38.90
CA GLY A 127 -26.89 -66.64 40.23
C GLY A 127 -25.50 -67.30 40.35
N LEU A 128 -24.75 -67.43 39.25
CA LEU A 128 -23.40 -68.03 39.26
C LEU A 128 -22.36 -67.10 39.90
N GLY A 129 -22.59 -65.79 39.89
CA GLY A 129 -21.71 -64.81 40.55
C GLY A 129 -21.60 -65.03 42.06
N GLU A 130 -22.70 -65.36 42.73
CA GLU A 130 -22.72 -65.61 44.18
C GLU A 130 -22.10 -66.97 44.55
N THR A 131 -22.35 -68.00 43.73
CA THR A 131 -21.80 -69.36 43.96
C THR A 131 -20.31 -69.49 43.62
N MET A 132 -19.78 -68.65 42.73
CA MET A 132 -18.37 -68.66 42.33
C MET A 132 -17.48 -67.65 43.07
N ASN A 133 -17.99 -66.92 44.06
CA ASN A 133 -17.17 -65.96 44.83
C ASN A 133 -15.95 -66.61 45.48
N GLY A 134 -16.08 -67.82 46.05
CA GLY A 134 -14.93 -68.53 46.62
C GLY A 134 -13.86 -68.91 45.58
N LEU A 135 -14.27 -69.25 44.35
CA LEU A 135 -13.33 -69.55 43.25
C LEU A 135 -12.70 -68.27 42.69
N ARG A 136 -13.45 -67.16 42.72
CA ARG A 136 -12.96 -65.83 42.33
C ARG A 136 -11.88 -65.33 43.30
N GLU A 137 -12.08 -65.51 44.60
CA GLU A 137 -11.07 -65.17 45.62
C GLU A 137 -9.79 -66.00 45.44
N GLU A 138 -9.92 -67.30 45.17
CA GLU A 138 -8.77 -68.17 44.94
C GLU A 138 -8.07 -67.87 43.61
N TYR A 139 -8.83 -67.54 42.56
CA TYR A 139 -8.28 -67.05 41.29
C TYR A 139 -7.55 -65.72 41.46
N VAL A 140 -8.06 -64.78 42.25
CA VAL A 140 -7.38 -63.52 42.56
C VAL A 140 -6.07 -63.79 43.27
N ARG A 141 -6.03 -64.68 44.27
CA ARG A 141 -4.76 -65.09 44.92
C ARG A 141 -3.80 -65.75 43.93
N TYR A 142 -4.26 -66.69 43.11
CA TYR A 142 -3.40 -67.35 42.11
C TYR A 142 -2.88 -66.35 41.07
N SER A 143 -3.72 -65.43 40.60
CA SER A 143 -3.35 -64.33 39.70
C SER A 143 -2.28 -63.43 40.32
N GLN A 144 -2.42 -63.10 41.60
CA GLN A 144 -1.43 -62.31 42.35
C GLN A 144 -0.10 -63.06 42.49
N TYR A 145 -0.12 -64.36 42.82
CA TYR A 145 1.11 -65.16 42.89
C TYR A 145 1.79 -65.33 41.53
N LEU A 146 1.00 -65.54 40.46
CA LEU A 146 1.52 -65.64 39.10
C LEU A 146 2.19 -64.33 38.68
N ALA A 147 1.49 -63.20 38.86
CA ALA A 147 2.03 -61.87 38.59
C ALA A 147 3.31 -61.60 39.41
N ALA A 148 3.33 -61.96 40.70
CA ALA A 148 4.52 -61.84 41.53
C ALA A 148 5.69 -62.69 41.01
N THR A 149 5.45 -63.95 40.60
CA THR A 149 6.50 -64.83 40.05
C THR A 149 7.03 -64.39 38.68
N GLU A 150 6.18 -63.83 37.83
CA GLU A 150 6.60 -63.25 36.54
C GLU A 150 7.40 -61.97 36.76
N ASN A 151 6.88 -61.06 37.59
CA ASN A 151 7.54 -59.79 37.90
C ASN A 151 8.86 -59.96 38.67
N LEU A 152 9.01 -61.00 39.51
CA LEU A 152 10.26 -61.33 40.21
C LEU A 152 11.44 -61.53 39.25
N LYS A 153 11.22 -62.17 38.09
CA LYS A 153 12.28 -62.37 37.08
C LYS A 153 12.77 -61.03 36.52
N HIS A 154 11.86 -60.09 36.32
CA HIS A 154 12.18 -58.76 35.82
C HIS A 154 12.91 -57.93 36.87
N ILE A 155 12.50 -57.96 38.15
CA ILE A 155 13.13 -57.19 39.23
C ILE A 155 14.64 -57.49 39.39
N PHE A 156 15.06 -58.75 39.32
CA PHE A 156 16.49 -59.12 39.46
C PHE A 156 17.36 -58.69 38.27
N THR A 157 16.78 -58.44 37.10
CA THR A 157 17.51 -58.07 35.87
C THR A 157 17.56 -56.56 35.62
N VAL A 158 16.90 -55.76 36.48
CA VAL A 158 16.82 -54.29 36.33
C VAL A 158 18.20 -53.62 36.36
N PRO A 159 19.11 -53.86 37.34
CA PRO A 159 20.38 -53.13 37.40
C PRO A 159 21.31 -53.43 36.20
N GLU A 160 21.36 -54.68 35.74
CA GLU A 160 22.14 -55.08 34.56
C GLU A 160 21.57 -54.47 33.27
N SER A 161 20.24 -54.46 33.16
CA SER A 161 19.54 -53.86 32.02
C SER A 161 19.70 -52.34 31.98
N ILE A 162 19.78 -51.68 33.14
CA ILE A 162 20.07 -50.24 33.26
C ILE A 162 21.48 -49.92 32.72
N ASP A 163 22.51 -50.64 33.18
CA ASP A 163 23.91 -50.44 32.71
C ASP A 163 24.05 -50.72 31.20
N LYS A 164 23.39 -51.78 30.70
CA LYS A 164 23.34 -52.09 29.27
C LYS A 164 22.66 -50.97 28.48
N THR A 165 21.55 -50.43 28.97
CA THR A 165 20.81 -49.35 28.30
C THR A 165 21.64 -48.06 28.27
N GLN A 166 22.36 -47.74 29.36
CA GLN A 166 23.25 -46.58 29.40
C GLN A 166 24.36 -46.67 28.34
N LYS A 167 25.03 -47.83 28.24
CA LYS A 167 26.05 -48.07 27.20
C LYS A 167 25.51 -47.91 25.78
N LEU A 168 24.29 -48.41 25.52
CA LEU A 168 23.65 -48.26 24.21
C LEU A 168 23.29 -46.80 23.88
N ILE A 169 22.97 -45.98 24.89
CA ILE A 169 22.77 -44.53 24.72
C ILE A 169 24.10 -43.86 24.37
N ASP A 170 25.17 -44.20 25.09
CA ASP A 170 26.51 -43.64 24.87
C ASP A 170 27.08 -44.01 23.49
N ASP A 171 26.79 -45.22 23.00
CA ASP A 171 27.16 -45.72 21.67
C ASP A 171 26.27 -45.20 20.53
N ASN A 172 25.34 -44.26 20.80
CA ASN A 172 24.33 -43.73 19.85
C ASN A 172 23.43 -44.79 19.20
N ASN A 173 23.28 -45.98 19.82
CA ASN A 173 22.38 -47.02 19.34
C ASN A 173 20.95 -46.83 19.88
N LEU A 174 20.35 -45.69 19.53
CA LEU A 174 19.15 -45.15 20.17
C LEU A 174 17.91 -46.06 20.07
N LEU A 175 17.77 -46.84 18.99
CA LEU A 175 16.59 -47.70 18.79
C LEU A 175 16.58 -48.89 19.77
N TYR A 176 17.75 -49.51 19.98
CA TYR A 176 17.89 -50.61 20.92
C TYR A 176 17.89 -50.11 22.36
N ALA A 177 18.50 -48.94 22.62
CA ALA A 177 18.39 -48.26 23.90
C ALA A 177 16.93 -47.97 24.26
N HIS A 178 16.13 -47.47 23.30
CA HIS A 178 14.69 -47.23 23.48
C HIS A 178 13.91 -48.50 23.78
N GLN A 179 14.21 -49.61 23.09
CA GLN A 179 13.57 -50.89 23.36
C GLN A 179 13.84 -51.37 24.78
N CYS A 180 15.11 -51.38 25.22
CA CYS A 180 15.48 -51.78 26.57
C CYS A 180 14.86 -50.87 27.63
N LEU A 181 14.82 -49.55 27.38
CA LEU A 181 14.15 -48.60 28.27
C LEU A 181 12.65 -48.88 28.38
N ARG A 182 11.98 -49.18 27.26
CA ARG A 182 10.54 -49.49 27.25
C ARG A 182 10.23 -50.76 28.02
N ASP A 183 11.06 -51.79 27.91
CA ASP A 183 10.88 -53.02 28.67
C ASP A 183 11.01 -52.74 30.19
N LEU A 184 11.94 -51.87 30.58
CA LEU A 184 12.10 -51.40 31.96
C LEU A 184 10.89 -50.57 32.44
N GLU A 185 10.44 -49.60 31.64
CA GLU A 185 9.28 -48.76 31.96
C GLU A 185 7.99 -49.60 32.06
N ASN A 186 7.76 -50.56 31.13
CA ASN A 186 6.63 -51.48 31.20
C ASN A 186 6.67 -52.32 32.49
N SER A 187 7.83 -52.85 32.86
CA SER A 187 7.96 -53.66 34.08
C SER A 187 7.65 -52.87 35.35
N ARG A 188 8.06 -51.60 35.39
CA ARG A 188 7.72 -50.66 36.48
C ARG A 188 6.21 -50.38 36.48
N ASP A 189 5.64 -50.07 35.33
CA ASP A 189 4.25 -49.64 35.20
C ASP A 189 3.27 -50.79 35.49
N ASP A 190 3.62 -52.03 35.12
CA ASP A 190 2.85 -53.24 35.44
C ASP A 190 2.88 -53.54 36.94
N LEU A 191 4.04 -53.39 37.59
CA LEU A 191 4.18 -53.50 39.04
C LEU A 191 3.34 -52.44 39.78
N LEU A 192 3.41 -51.19 39.34
CA LEU A 192 2.62 -50.09 39.90
C LEU A 192 1.11 -50.30 39.67
N PHE A 193 0.73 -50.87 38.53
CA PHE A 193 -0.68 -51.18 38.24
C PHE A 193 -1.21 -52.32 39.09
N GLU A 194 -0.45 -53.40 39.29
CA GLU A 194 -0.84 -54.49 40.19
C GLU A 194 -0.98 -54.00 41.63
N LEU A 195 -0.09 -53.09 42.06
CA LEU A 195 -0.22 -52.43 43.36
C LEU A 195 -1.48 -51.55 43.44
N HIS A 196 -1.81 -50.83 42.36
CA HIS A 196 -3.02 -50.00 42.29
C HIS A 196 -4.32 -50.80 42.38
N LYS A 197 -4.34 -52.04 41.87
CA LYS A 197 -5.51 -52.95 41.97
C LYS A 197 -5.81 -53.43 43.39
N LEU A 198 -4.85 -53.35 44.31
CA LEU A 198 -5.04 -53.85 45.67
C LEU A 198 -5.94 -52.91 46.49
N PRO A 199 -6.89 -53.44 47.29
CA PRO A 199 -7.84 -52.63 48.07
C PRO A 199 -7.19 -51.86 49.23
N HIS A 200 -5.94 -52.17 49.59
CA HIS A 200 -5.15 -51.47 50.60
C HIS A 200 -3.87 -50.93 49.96
N GLN A 201 -3.94 -49.72 49.41
CA GLN A 201 -2.78 -49.01 48.86
C GLN A 201 -1.90 -48.51 50.02
N ASN A 202 -0.78 -49.16 50.27
CA ASN A 202 0.19 -48.72 51.26
C ASN A 202 1.19 -47.76 50.60
N PRO A 203 1.24 -46.48 50.98
CA PRO A 203 2.07 -45.47 50.31
C PRO A 203 3.58 -45.71 50.44
N ASN A 204 4.01 -46.55 51.40
CA ASN A 204 5.42 -46.93 51.53
C ASN A 204 5.87 -47.90 50.42
N ASP A 205 4.97 -48.77 49.94
CA ASP A 205 5.28 -49.77 48.91
C ASP A 205 5.34 -49.13 47.51
N THR A 206 4.49 -48.12 47.27
CA THR A 206 4.60 -47.27 46.07
C THR A 206 5.93 -46.51 46.08
N ASN A 207 6.28 -45.87 47.20
CA ASN A 207 7.51 -45.09 47.30
C ASN A 207 8.78 -45.93 47.14
N MET A 208 8.81 -47.14 47.70
CA MET A 208 9.94 -48.07 47.56
C MET A 208 10.15 -48.51 46.10
N LEU A 209 9.06 -48.80 45.37
CA LEU A 209 9.13 -49.12 43.94
C LEU A 209 9.58 -47.90 43.11
N THR A 210 9.04 -46.72 43.40
CA THR A 210 9.44 -45.48 42.71
C THR A 210 10.93 -45.18 42.93
N GLU A 211 11.46 -45.40 44.14
CA GLU A 211 12.89 -45.24 44.44
C GLU A 211 13.76 -46.29 43.72
N TYR A 212 13.32 -47.55 43.68
CA TYR A 212 14.04 -48.63 42.98
C TYR A 212 14.17 -48.37 41.47
N PHE A 213 13.12 -47.82 40.85
CA PHE A 213 13.11 -47.48 39.43
C PHE A 213 13.54 -46.04 39.11
N ALA A 214 14.08 -45.29 40.08
CA ALA A 214 14.49 -43.90 39.87
C ALA A 214 15.55 -43.74 38.77
N ASP A 215 16.44 -44.72 38.61
CA ASP A 215 17.48 -44.71 37.57
C ASP A 215 16.90 -44.94 36.16
N VAL A 216 15.73 -45.57 36.02
CA VAL A 216 15.02 -45.69 34.73
C VAL A 216 14.55 -44.32 34.25
N ASN A 217 14.08 -43.46 35.16
CA ASN A 217 13.74 -42.07 34.81
C ASN A 217 14.97 -41.29 34.32
N LYS A 218 16.15 -41.51 34.93
CA LYS A 218 17.40 -40.88 34.47
C LYS A 218 17.79 -41.35 33.06
N LEU A 219 17.64 -42.65 32.76
CA LEU A 219 17.85 -43.20 31.41
C LEU A 219 16.89 -42.60 30.39
N SER A 220 15.62 -42.43 30.76
CA SER A 220 14.60 -41.79 29.90
C SER A 220 14.99 -40.35 29.55
N ILE A 221 15.49 -39.58 30.52
CA ILE A 221 16.02 -38.23 30.30
C ILE A 221 17.28 -38.25 29.41
N ALA A 222 18.20 -39.18 29.64
CA ALA A 222 19.44 -39.30 28.87
C ALA A 222 19.17 -39.66 27.40
N LEU A 223 18.27 -40.62 27.15
CA LEU A 223 17.82 -40.98 25.81
C LEU A 223 17.16 -39.78 25.13
N GLY A 224 16.27 -39.10 25.83
CA GLY A 224 15.63 -37.87 25.35
C GLY A 224 16.65 -36.83 24.92
N LYS A 225 17.67 -36.54 25.75
CA LYS A 225 18.75 -35.59 25.41
C LYS A 225 19.45 -35.93 24.09
N GLN A 226 19.79 -37.20 23.85
CA GLN A 226 20.42 -37.61 22.58
C GLN A 226 19.48 -37.43 21.39
N VAL A 227 18.20 -37.78 21.54
CA VAL A 227 17.16 -37.54 20.52
C VAL A 227 17.04 -36.04 20.20
N TRP A 228 17.05 -35.17 21.21
CA TRP A 228 16.98 -33.71 21.03
C TRP A 228 18.20 -33.16 20.29
N VAL A 229 19.41 -33.65 20.57
CA VAL A 229 20.63 -33.25 19.84
C VAL A 229 20.55 -33.62 18.35
N VAL A 230 20.01 -34.80 18.03
CA VAL A 230 19.80 -35.24 16.64
C VAL A 230 18.80 -34.31 15.94
N LEU A 231 17.71 -33.94 16.61
CA LEU A 231 16.72 -32.99 16.07
C LEU A 231 17.25 -31.55 15.94
N GLN A 232 18.04 -31.06 16.89
CA GLN A 232 18.68 -29.74 16.78
C GLN A 232 19.55 -29.66 15.54
N ARG A 233 20.15 -30.77 15.11
CA ARG A 233 21.02 -30.86 13.94
C ARG A 233 20.32 -31.37 12.69
N THR A 234 18.98 -31.40 12.65
CA THR A 234 18.15 -31.99 11.58
C THR A 234 18.69 -31.69 10.18
N LEU A 235 18.93 -30.43 9.82
CA LEU A 235 19.39 -30.03 8.49
C LEU A 235 20.78 -30.57 8.11
N ASN A 236 21.65 -30.76 9.10
CA ASN A 236 22.98 -31.35 8.89
C ASN A 236 22.92 -32.87 8.90
N THR A 237 22.13 -33.46 9.80
CA THR A 237 21.92 -34.90 9.91
C THR A 237 21.29 -35.46 8.63
N VAL A 238 20.30 -34.78 8.05
CA VAL A 238 19.65 -35.20 6.80
C VAL A 238 20.61 -35.22 5.61
N ARG A 239 21.56 -34.29 5.55
CA ARG A 239 22.57 -34.23 4.48
C ARG A 239 23.61 -35.35 4.59
N LYS A 240 23.97 -35.77 5.81
CA LYS A 240 25.05 -36.75 6.06
C LYS A 240 24.52 -38.16 6.32
N GLU A 241 23.60 -38.29 7.25
CA GLU A 241 23.11 -39.56 7.81
C GLU A 241 21.59 -39.51 8.10
N PRO A 242 20.72 -39.56 7.07
CA PRO A 242 19.27 -39.45 7.25
C PRO A 242 18.66 -40.57 8.11
N ALA A 243 19.33 -41.73 8.18
CA ALA A 243 18.89 -42.86 9.01
C ALA A 243 18.87 -42.53 10.52
N GLN A 244 19.77 -41.67 11.00
CA GLN A 244 19.80 -41.25 12.41
C GLN A 244 18.56 -40.42 12.75
N LEU A 245 18.17 -39.49 11.86
CA LEU A 245 16.96 -38.69 12.05
C LEU A 245 15.70 -39.56 12.04
N VAL A 246 15.58 -40.48 11.07
CA VAL A 246 14.45 -41.40 11.00
C VAL A 246 14.38 -42.24 12.27
N THR A 247 15.52 -42.65 12.83
CA THR A 247 15.56 -43.40 14.11
C THR A 247 15.03 -42.56 15.27
N ALA A 248 15.46 -41.31 15.40
CA ALA A 248 14.95 -40.37 16.40
C ALA A 248 13.43 -40.14 16.27
N LEU A 249 12.92 -39.93 15.05
CA LEU A 249 11.50 -39.75 14.79
C LEU A 249 10.68 -41.02 15.07
N ARG A 250 11.23 -42.21 14.77
CA ARG A 250 10.58 -43.49 15.10
C ARG A 250 10.45 -43.68 16.61
N ILE A 251 11.43 -43.24 17.39
CA ILE A 251 11.35 -43.26 18.85
C ILE A 251 10.22 -42.35 19.33
N ILE A 252 10.16 -41.11 18.82
CA ILE A 252 9.09 -40.15 19.16
C ILE A 252 7.70 -40.72 18.84
N GLU A 253 7.49 -41.25 17.64
CA GLU A 253 6.19 -41.85 17.26
C GLU A 253 5.83 -43.07 18.10
N ARG A 254 6.82 -43.82 18.59
CA ARG A 254 6.59 -44.93 19.51
C ARG A 254 6.18 -44.43 20.89
N GLU A 255 6.80 -43.36 21.39
CA GLU A 255 6.45 -42.76 22.68
C GLU A 255 5.06 -42.12 22.64
N GLU A 256 4.70 -41.39 21.58
CA GLU A 256 3.35 -40.83 21.42
C GLU A 256 2.27 -41.92 21.39
N ARG A 257 2.53 -43.04 20.69
CA ARG A 257 1.60 -44.17 20.69
C ARG A 257 1.49 -44.83 22.08
N ALA A 258 2.55 -44.80 22.88
CA ALA A 258 2.52 -45.29 24.26
C ALA A 258 1.73 -44.32 25.17
N ASP A 259 1.89 -43.02 24.99
CA ASP A 259 1.09 -41.98 25.67
C ASP A 259 -0.41 -42.14 25.35
N GLU A 260 -0.78 -42.35 24.08
CA GLU A 260 -2.16 -42.62 23.65
C GLU A 260 -2.74 -43.87 24.34
N PHE A 261 -1.95 -44.95 24.42
CA PHE A 261 -2.36 -46.18 25.09
C PHE A 261 -2.54 -45.98 26.61
N ALA A 262 -1.62 -45.24 27.25
CA ALA A 262 -1.71 -44.92 28.68
C ALA A 262 -2.98 -44.08 28.98
N LEU A 263 -3.29 -43.08 28.15
CA LEU A 263 -4.52 -42.28 28.26
C LEU A 263 -5.79 -43.11 28.07
N GLN A 264 -5.79 -44.10 27.17
CA GLN A 264 -6.92 -45.02 27.02
C GLN A 264 -7.07 -45.94 28.23
N ARG A 265 -5.95 -46.44 28.78
CA ARG A 265 -5.93 -47.27 29.98
C ARG A 265 -6.44 -46.52 31.20
N GLU A 266 -6.04 -45.26 31.38
CA GLU A 266 -6.53 -44.40 32.46
C GLU A 266 -8.06 -44.25 32.41
N LYS A 267 -8.64 -43.99 31.22
CA LYS A 267 -10.11 -43.90 31.07
C LYS A 267 -10.85 -45.17 31.49
N SER A 268 -10.23 -46.34 31.31
CA SER A 268 -10.83 -47.64 31.64
C SER A 268 -10.57 -48.12 33.06
N SER A 269 -9.43 -47.76 33.66
CA SER A 269 -8.93 -48.35 34.91
C SER A 269 -8.62 -47.35 36.01
N GLY A 270 -8.67 -46.04 35.73
CA GLY A 270 -8.31 -44.95 36.65
C GLY A 270 -6.81 -44.83 36.95
N PHE A 271 -5.96 -45.68 36.36
CA PHE A 271 -4.52 -45.70 36.60
C PHE A 271 -3.74 -45.04 35.46
N MET A 272 -2.82 -44.15 35.82
CA MET A 272 -1.85 -43.53 34.92
C MET A 272 -0.43 -43.72 35.49
N PRO A 273 0.52 -44.24 34.69
CA PRO A 273 1.92 -44.31 35.10
C PRO A 273 2.54 -42.94 35.41
N GLU A 274 3.50 -42.93 36.35
CA GLU A 274 4.23 -41.71 36.70
C GLU A 274 5.06 -41.21 35.51
N GLY A 275 4.83 -39.94 35.11
CA GLY A 275 5.54 -39.29 34.00
C GLY A 275 4.86 -39.37 32.63
N CYS A 276 3.69 -40.00 32.53
CA CYS A 276 2.86 -40.03 31.32
C CYS A 276 1.68 -39.02 31.40
N PRO A 277 1.27 -38.39 30.28
CA PRO A 277 1.89 -38.46 28.95
C PRO A 277 3.18 -37.64 28.85
N LYS A 278 4.19 -38.17 28.18
CA LYS A 278 5.51 -37.53 28.03
C LYS A 278 5.53 -36.41 26.97
N ARG A 279 4.64 -36.46 25.98
CA ARG A 279 4.46 -35.47 24.88
C ARG A 279 5.75 -35.15 24.12
N TRP A 280 6.41 -36.19 23.63
CA TRP A 280 7.69 -36.06 22.92
C TRP A 280 7.56 -35.36 21.57
N ARG A 281 6.40 -35.43 20.91
CA ARG A 281 6.12 -34.70 19.67
C ARG A 281 6.08 -33.19 19.90
N GLU A 282 5.39 -32.75 20.95
CA GLU A 282 5.33 -31.32 21.32
C GLU A 282 6.75 -30.80 21.61
N LYS A 283 7.52 -31.52 22.43
CA LYS A 283 8.92 -31.20 22.72
C LYS A 283 9.80 -31.23 21.46
N ALA A 284 9.59 -32.18 20.56
CA ALA A 284 10.32 -32.25 19.29
C ALA A 284 10.08 -31.01 18.44
N MET A 285 8.84 -30.50 18.36
CA MET A 285 8.53 -29.26 17.64
C MET A 285 9.24 -28.06 18.27
N THR A 286 9.19 -27.91 19.60
CA THR A 286 9.90 -26.83 20.30
C THR A 286 11.41 -26.90 20.09
N VAL A 287 12.00 -28.10 20.06
CA VAL A 287 13.43 -28.28 19.80
C VAL A 287 13.80 -27.87 18.36
N LEU A 288 12.95 -28.17 17.38
CA LEU A 288 13.13 -27.74 15.99
C LEU A 288 13.01 -26.22 15.85
N GLU A 289 12.01 -25.62 16.50
CA GLU A 289 11.80 -24.17 16.51
C GLU A 289 13.00 -23.43 17.13
N ASN A 290 13.46 -23.87 18.31
CA ASN A 290 14.64 -23.29 18.95
C ASN A 290 15.92 -23.46 18.11
N SER A 291 16.04 -24.57 17.37
CA SER A 291 17.17 -24.76 16.45
C SER A 291 17.16 -23.74 15.31
N VAL A 292 15.98 -23.41 14.78
CA VAL A 292 15.83 -22.37 13.76
C VAL A 292 16.18 -20.99 14.32
N ALA A 293 15.67 -20.65 15.51
CA ALA A 293 15.96 -19.36 16.16
C ALA A 293 17.46 -19.15 16.43
N VAL A 294 18.10 -20.10 17.13
CA VAL A 294 19.56 -20.05 17.43
C VAL A 294 20.40 -19.92 16.15
N ARG A 295 19.93 -20.52 15.05
CA ARG A 295 20.64 -20.48 13.78
C ARG A 295 20.54 -19.12 13.09
N ILE A 296 19.43 -18.40 13.24
CA ILE A 296 19.27 -17.02 12.75
C ILE A 296 20.12 -16.08 13.59
N GLU A 297 20.08 -16.21 14.92
CA GLU A 297 20.88 -15.40 15.85
C GLU A 297 22.39 -15.59 15.62
N ALA A 298 22.84 -16.85 15.46
CA ALA A 298 24.24 -17.18 15.24
C ALA A 298 24.82 -16.65 13.90
N ASN A 299 23.98 -16.17 12.99
CA ASN A 299 24.43 -15.55 11.74
C ASN A 299 24.79 -14.06 11.88
N GLN A 300 24.51 -13.44 13.03
CA GLN A 300 24.94 -12.08 13.29
C GLN A 300 26.43 -12.09 13.66
N PHE A 301 27.28 -11.99 12.64
CA PHE A 301 28.75 -11.99 12.81
C PHE A 301 29.34 -10.62 13.16
N GLU A 302 28.60 -9.56 12.85
CA GLU A 302 29.06 -8.18 12.91
C GLU A 302 27.98 -7.32 13.59
N ASP A 303 28.42 -6.42 14.46
CA ASP A 303 27.57 -5.40 15.09
C ASP A 303 27.90 -4.00 14.54
N ARG A 304 27.07 -3.01 14.89
CA ARG A 304 27.23 -1.61 14.44
C ARG A 304 28.63 -1.05 14.67
N ASP A 305 29.27 -1.40 15.78
CA ASP A 305 30.64 -0.96 16.13
C ASP A 305 31.71 -1.53 15.20
N THR A 306 31.46 -2.70 14.61
CA THR A 306 32.43 -3.40 13.75
C THR A 306 32.27 -3.02 12.28
N ASN A 307 31.04 -2.79 11.81
CA ASN A 307 30.76 -2.45 10.43
C ASN A 307 29.52 -1.55 10.28
N LYS A 308 29.68 -0.41 9.61
CA LYS A 308 28.58 0.52 9.31
C LYS A 308 27.48 -0.09 8.42
N SER A 309 27.79 -1.18 7.71
CA SER A 309 26.87 -1.92 6.83
C SER A 309 26.48 -3.29 7.39
N TRP A 310 26.64 -3.49 8.71
CA TRP A 310 26.39 -4.77 9.38
C TRP A 310 25.00 -5.33 9.04
N LEU A 311 23.95 -4.50 9.08
CA LEU A 311 22.58 -4.93 8.83
C LEU A 311 22.37 -5.45 7.40
N ILE A 312 22.99 -4.82 6.39
CA ILE A 312 22.91 -5.27 5.00
C ILE A 312 23.52 -6.67 4.88
N ARG A 313 24.69 -6.89 5.47
CA ARG A 313 25.38 -8.19 5.42
C ARG A 313 24.61 -9.26 6.20
N HIS A 314 24.13 -8.93 7.40
CA HIS A 314 23.33 -9.82 8.25
C HIS A 314 22.09 -10.31 7.52
N LEU A 315 21.31 -9.40 6.93
CA LEU A 315 20.10 -9.73 6.20
C LEU A 315 20.37 -10.53 4.92
N GLU A 316 21.47 -10.26 4.22
CA GLU A 316 21.85 -11.01 3.02
C GLU A 316 22.32 -12.43 3.34
N VAL A 317 23.12 -12.62 4.40
CA VAL A 317 23.52 -13.95 4.87
C VAL A 317 22.30 -14.72 5.35
N THR A 318 21.40 -14.08 6.09
CA THR A 318 20.14 -14.66 6.55
C THR A 318 19.28 -15.10 5.37
N ARG A 319 19.15 -14.27 4.32
CA ARG A 319 18.44 -14.59 3.08
C ARG A 319 19.00 -15.84 2.40
N LEU A 320 20.32 -15.91 2.21
CA LEU A 320 21.00 -17.05 1.59
C LEU A 320 20.82 -18.33 2.41
N MET A 321 20.98 -18.23 3.73
CA MET A 321 20.84 -19.37 4.63
C MET A 321 19.42 -19.93 4.60
N VAL A 322 18.40 -19.09 4.83
CA VAL A 322 17.00 -19.53 4.92
C VAL A 322 16.57 -20.17 3.60
N LEU A 323 16.97 -19.60 2.47
CA LEU A 323 16.65 -20.18 1.16
C LEU A 323 17.26 -21.58 0.99
N GLU A 324 18.53 -21.76 1.37
CA GLU A 324 19.21 -23.04 1.25
C GLU A 324 18.66 -24.09 2.22
N ASP A 325 18.32 -23.69 3.43
CA ASP A 325 17.76 -24.59 4.43
C ASP A 325 16.34 -25.03 4.05
N LEU A 326 15.49 -24.13 3.55
CA LEU A 326 14.17 -24.50 3.03
C LEU A 326 14.23 -25.41 1.80
N ARG A 327 15.25 -25.25 0.93
CA ARG A 327 15.50 -26.20 -0.18
C ARG A 327 15.83 -27.58 0.36
N VAL A 328 16.64 -27.67 1.42
CA VAL A 328 16.98 -28.95 2.05
C VAL A 328 15.81 -29.57 2.78
N VAL A 329 14.97 -28.77 3.45
CA VAL A 329 13.72 -29.26 4.05
C VAL A 329 12.83 -29.90 2.98
N LYS A 330 12.60 -29.19 1.87
CA LYS A 330 11.76 -29.69 0.77
C LYS A 330 12.36 -30.89 0.05
N GLY A 331 13.68 -30.89 -0.18
CA GLY A 331 14.34 -31.93 -0.97
C GLY A 331 14.69 -33.19 -0.19
N LEU A 332 15.11 -33.06 1.07
CA LEU A 332 15.72 -34.15 1.83
C LEU A 332 15.00 -34.45 3.16
N CYS A 333 14.33 -33.49 3.80
CA CYS A 333 13.60 -33.76 5.04
C CYS A 333 12.25 -34.45 4.78
N VAL A 334 11.52 -34.11 3.70
CA VAL A 334 10.19 -34.68 3.40
C VAL A 334 10.14 -36.22 3.47
N PRO A 335 11.11 -36.97 2.90
CA PRO A 335 11.10 -38.44 2.99
C PRO A 335 11.38 -39.00 4.40
N CYS A 336 11.98 -38.21 5.30
CA CYS A 336 12.37 -38.64 6.63
C CYS A 336 11.24 -38.49 7.67
N PHE A 337 10.35 -37.52 7.47
CA PHE A 337 9.25 -37.21 8.39
C PHE A 337 7.94 -37.89 7.98
N PRO A 338 7.08 -38.27 8.95
CA PRO A 338 5.74 -38.73 8.63
C PRO A 338 4.89 -37.65 7.93
N PRO A 339 3.99 -37.99 6.98
CA PRO A 339 3.22 -37.01 6.22
C PRO A 339 2.34 -36.07 7.07
N HIS A 340 1.82 -36.56 8.21
CA HIS A 340 0.97 -35.77 9.09
C HIS A 340 1.70 -34.67 9.87
N TYR A 341 3.04 -34.65 9.81
CA TYR A 341 3.84 -33.57 10.39
C TYR A 341 3.84 -32.30 9.54
N ASP A 342 3.53 -32.40 8.25
CA ASP A 342 3.56 -31.27 7.30
C ASP A 342 4.84 -30.42 7.40
N ILE A 343 5.99 -31.13 7.43
CA ILE A 343 7.27 -30.56 7.88
C ILE A 343 7.72 -29.34 7.07
N VAL A 344 7.34 -29.25 5.79
CA VAL A 344 7.66 -28.09 4.95
C VAL A 344 6.96 -26.83 5.46
N ASN A 345 5.65 -26.90 5.68
CA ASN A 345 4.87 -25.75 6.20
C ASN A 345 5.25 -25.44 7.65
N THR A 346 5.56 -26.46 8.45
CA THR A 346 6.05 -26.28 9.82
C THR A 346 7.37 -25.51 9.86
N PHE A 347 8.38 -25.89 9.06
CA PHE A 347 9.64 -25.14 9.00
C PHE A 347 9.44 -23.74 8.43
N ILE A 348 8.58 -23.56 7.43
CA ILE A 348 8.25 -22.23 6.90
C ILE A 348 7.68 -21.34 8.00
N SER A 349 6.75 -21.85 8.80
CA SER A 349 6.18 -21.14 9.95
C SER A 349 7.24 -20.82 11.00
N MET A 350 8.09 -21.79 11.37
CA MET A 350 9.18 -21.59 12.34
C MET A 350 10.18 -20.53 11.88
N TYR A 351 10.62 -20.58 10.61
CA TYR A 351 11.50 -19.57 10.03
C TYR A 351 10.83 -18.20 9.98
N HIS A 352 9.56 -18.14 9.60
CA HIS A 352 8.80 -16.89 9.57
C HIS A 352 8.72 -16.24 10.96
N THR A 353 8.27 -16.98 11.97
CA THR A 353 8.14 -16.49 13.35
C THR A 353 9.49 -16.12 13.95
N SER A 354 10.51 -16.96 13.76
CA SER A 354 11.85 -16.69 14.31
C SER A 354 12.50 -15.47 13.65
N LEU A 355 12.34 -15.30 12.32
CA LEU A 355 12.80 -14.09 11.63
C LEU A 355 12.05 -12.86 12.10
N ALA A 356 10.73 -12.94 12.26
CA ALA A 356 9.91 -11.83 12.76
C ALA A 356 10.41 -11.36 14.14
N ASN A 357 10.60 -12.30 15.08
CA ASN A 357 11.09 -12.00 16.42
C ASN A 357 12.50 -11.39 16.39
N HIS A 358 13.44 -11.97 15.62
CA HIS A 358 14.80 -11.44 15.48
C HIS A 358 14.82 -10.01 14.92
N LEU A 359 13.97 -9.72 13.94
CA LEU A 359 13.85 -8.37 13.38
C LEU A 359 13.19 -7.41 14.37
N LEU A 360 12.23 -7.84 15.17
CA LEU A 360 11.63 -7.02 16.23
C LEU A 360 12.66 -6.64 17.29
N GLU A 361 13.48 -7.59 17.75
CA GLU A 361 14.59 -7.31 18.68
C GLU A 361 15.60 -6.32 18.08
N THR A 362 15.90 -6.49 16.78
CA THR A 362 16.76 -5.55 16.04
C THR A 362 16.15 -4.15 16.00
N VAL A 363 14.83 -4.03 15.80
CA VAL A 363 14.11 -2.74 15.82
C VAL A 363 14.10 -2.12 17.22
N GLU A 364 13.94 -2.92 18.27
CA GLU A 364 13.95 -2.48 19.66
C GLU A 364 15.33 -1.98 20.11
N SER A 365 16.41 -2.59 19.59
CA SER A 365 17.79 -2.11 19.81
C SER A 365 18.06 -0.72 19.21
N GLY A 366 17.17 -0.25 18.33
CA GLY A 366 17.21 1.07 17.72
C GLY A 366 17.92 1.07 16.37
N LEU A 367 17.33 1.70 15.36
CA LEU A 367 17.86 1.80 14.00
C LEU A 367 18.37 3.22 13.71
N GLU A 368 19.40 3.32 12.88
CA GLU A 368 20.01 4.58 12.45
C GLU A 368 19.88 4.79 10.93
N ASP A 369 19.48 5.99 10.50
CA ASP A 369 19.52 6.47 9.10
C ASP A 369 19.21 5.42 8.02
N ASN A 370 20.26 4.86 7.41
CA ASN A 370 20.20 3.93 6.29
C ASN A 370 19.73 2.52 6.68
N GLU A 371 19.76 2.19 7.97
CA GLU A 371 19.28 0.91 8.51
C GLU A 371 17.75 0.81 8.37
N PHE A 372 17.02 1.92 8.50
CA PHE A 372 15.57 1.94 8.21
C PHE A 372 15.26 1.56 6.76
N VAL A 373 15.99 2.16 5.81
CA VAL A 373 15.82 1.88 4.38
C VAL A 373 16.14 0.42 4.10
N THR A 374 17.25 -0.08 4.65
CA THR A 374 17.72 -1.46 4.49
C THR A 374 16.67 -2.45 5.00
N LEU A 375 16.19 -2.26 6.23
CA LEU A 375 15.21 -3.15 6.85
C LEU A 375 13.87 -3.10 6.12
N LEU A 376 13.33 -1.90 5.85
CA LEU A 376 12.05 -1.75 5.17
C LEU A 376 12.07 -2.33 3.76
N SER A 377 13.14 -2.09 2.98
CA SER A 377 13.30 -2.67 1.65
C SER A 377 13.41 -4.21 1.73
N TRP A 378 14.13 -4.74 2.72
CA TRP A 378 14.26 -6.18 2.88
C TRP A 378 12.93 -6.84 3.24
N VAL A 379 12.18 -6.29 4.20
CA VAL A 379 10.88 -6.82 4.63
C VAL A 379 9.83 -6.73 3.53
N LEU A 380 9.74 -5.59 2.83
CA LEU A 380 8.69 -5.35 1.83
C LEU A 380 8.99 -5.97 0.46
N ASN A 381 10.25 -5.96 0.02
CA ASN A 381 10.62 -6.39 -1.32
C ASN A 381 11.39 -7.71 -1.35
N THR A 382 12.30 -7.93 -0.41
CA THR A 382 13.22 -9.08 -0.49
C THR A 382 12.60 -10.35 0.09
N TYR A 383 11.94 -10.24 1.24
CA TYR A 383 11.36 -11.38 1.96
C TYR A 383 10.27 -12.10 1.14
N LEU A 384 9.22 -11.38 0.72
CA LEU A 384 8.17 -11.92 -0.16
C LEU A 384 8.60 -12.01 -1.63
N GLY A 385 9.72 -11.40 -2.00
CA GLY A 385 10.19 -11.35 -3.37
C GLY A 385 10.73 -12.67 -3.92
N PRO A 386 11.12 -12.68 -5.21
CA PRO A 386 11.66 -13.87 -5.89
C PRO A 386 13.02 -14.33 -5.35
N GLN A 387 13.65 -13.54 -4.49
CA GLN A 387 14.97 -13.81 -3.94
C GLN A 387 14.94 -14.66 -2.66
N LEU A 388 13.78 -14.81 -2.01
CA LEU A 388 13.60 -15.60 -0.79
C LEU A 388 12.32 -16.46 -0.85
N MET A 389 11.19 -15.99 -0.29
CA MET A 389 9.99 -16.83 -0.16
C MET A 389 9.29 -17.07 -1.49
N GLY A 390 9.38 -16.11 -2.43
CA GLY A 390 8.89 -16.24 -3.80
C GLY A 390 9.84 -16.95 -4.75
N HIS A 391 10.94 -17.55 -4.26
CA HIS A 391 11.92 -18.19 -5.12
C HIS A 391 11.33 -19.44 -5.82
N PRO A 392 11.52 -19.63 -7.14
CA PRO A 392 10.90 -20.73 -7.89
C PRO A 392 11.18 -22.13 -7.35
N SER A 393 12.36 -22.35 -6.74
CA SER A 393 12.71 -23.65 -6.14
C SER A 393 11.80 -24.04 -4.96
N LEU A 394 11.29 -23.05 -4.22
CA LEU A 394 10.42 -23.30 -3.06
C LEU A 394 9.00 -23.62 -3.53
N GLY A 395 8.53 -23.03 -4.64
CA GLY A 395 7.20 -23.30 -5.22
C GLY A 395 6.06 -22.99 -4.26
N LEU A 396 6.24 -21.99 -3.38
CA LEU A 396 5.28 -21.59 -2.36
C LEU A 396 4.30 -20.56 -2.92
N ASN A 397 3.06 -20.60 -2.43
CA ASN A 397 2.12 -19.51 -2.66
C ASN A 397 2.41 -18.39 -1.65
N VAL A 398 3.20 -17.41 -2.08
CA VAL A 398 3.62 -16.27 -1.25
C VAL A 398 2.42 -15.50 -0.68
N ASN A 399 1.29 -15.46 -1.41
CA ASN A 399 0.08 -14.76 -0.97
C ASN A 399 -0.64 -15.43 0.20
N ALA A 400 -0.30 -16.68 0.52
CA ALA A 400 -0.84 -17.38 1.68
C ALA A 400 -0.04 -17.10 2.97
N LEU A 401 1.14 -16.47 2.87
CA LEU A 401 1.95 -16.14 4.02
C LEU A 401 1.49 -14.82 4.64
N PRO A 402 1.39 -14.73 5.97
CA PRO A 402 1.18 -13.46 6.65
C PRO A 402 2.38 -12.52 6.45
N PRO A 403 2.19 -11.20 6.59
CA PRO A 403 3.28 -10.24 6.55
C PRO A 403 4.29 -10.52 7.68
N LEU A 404 5.59 -10.36 7.39
CA LEU A 404 6.66 -10.69 8.35
C LEU A 404 6.64 -9.82 9.61
N LEU A 405 6.29 -8.54 9.45
CA LEU A 405 6.06 -7.62 10.54
C LEU A 405 4.60 -7.17 10.50
N GLU A 406 4.01 -6.98 11.67
CA GLU A 406 2.65 -6.43 11.78
C GLU A 406 2.57 -5.03 11.17
N GLN A 407 1.40 -4.70 10.62
CA GLN A 407 1.16 -3.41 9.95
C GLN A 407 1.46 -2.22 10.88
N ASP A 408 1.10 -2.31 12.16
CA ASP A 408 1.33 -1.24 13.14
C ASP A 408 2.83 -0.99 13.40
N VAL A 409 3.63 -2.07 13.43
CA VAL A 409 5.09 -1.99 13.58
C VAL A 409 5.71 -1.35 12.34
N LEU A 410 5.26 -1.78 11.15
CA LEU A 410 5.72 -1.25 9.87
C LEU A 410 5.39 0.25 9.74
N ASP A 411 4.17 0.66 10.06
CA ASP A 411 3.75 2.06 10.07
C ASP A 411 4.55 2.87 11.09
N GLY A 412 4.87 2.29 12.25
CA GLY A 412 5.75 2.86 13.24
C GLY A 412 7.18 3.09 12.72
N LEU A 413 7.74 2.12 12.00
CA LEU A 413 9.06 2.23 11.36
C LEU A 413 9.08 3.29 10.26
N ILE A 414 8.06 3.33 9.40
CA ILE A 414 7.92 4.34 8.35
C ILE A 414 7.82 5.74 8.98
N LYS A 415 7.02 5.92 10.05
CA LYS A 415 6.93 7.19 10.78
C LYS A 415 8.28 7.63 11.36
N LYS A 416 9.04 6.72 11.97
CA LYS A 416 10.38 7.01 12.51
C LYS A 416 11.35 7.40 11.38
N TYR A 417 11.35 6.66 10.27
CA TYR A 417 12.13 6.99 9.08
C TYR A 417 11.78 8.39 8.54
N LEU A 418 10.50 8.69 8.34
CA LEU A 418 10.04 10.01 7.87
C LEU A 418 10.39 11.14 8.85
N SER A 419 10.37 10.87 10.16
CA SER A 419 10.82 11.84 11.17
C SER A 419 12.31 12.16 11.00
N ASN A 420 13.13 11.15 10.71
CA ASN A 420 14.55 11.35 10.45
C ASN A 420 14.79 12.14 9.15
N VAL A 421 14.12 11.74 8.06
CA VAL A 421 14.14 12.47 6.78
C VAL A 421 13.75 13.93 7.01
N ARG A 422 12.69 14.20 7.77
CA ARG A 422 12.26 15.57 8.13
C ARG A 422 13.34 16.36 8.87
N SER A 423 14.02 15.75 9.83
CA SER A 423 15.13 16.38 10.56
C SER A 423 16.29 16.73 9.62
N ASN A 424 16.65 15.81 8.73
CA ASN A 424 17.69 16.01 7.73
C ASN A 424 17.35 17.15 6.77
N TYR A 425 16.10 17.21 6.28
CA TYR A 425 15.60 18.34 5.49
C TYR A 425 15.72 19.66 6.26
N ALA A 426 15.29 19.71 7.52
CA ALA A 426 15.32 20.94 8.31
C ALA A 426 16.75 21.47 8.48
N SER A 427 17.72 20.59 8.78
CA SER A 427 19.14 20.97 8.91
C SER A 427 19.74 21.42 7.58
N TRP A 428 19.47 20.67 6.50
CA TRP A 428 20.03 20.96 5.18
C TRP A 428 19.45 22.26 4.61
N LEU A 429 18.13 22.47 4.70
CA LEU A 429 17.46 23.68 4.20
C LEU A 429 17.89 24.93 4.97
N GLN A 430 18.19 24.79 6.27
CA GLN A 430 18.75 25.88 7.06
C GLN A 430 20.14 26.29 6.53
N LYS A 431 21.03 25.32 6.27
CA LYS A 431 22.36 25.59 5.69
C LYS A 431 22.25 26.18 4.28
N ALA A 432 21.33 25.69 3.45
CA ALA A 432 21.09 26.24 2.12
C ALA A 432 20.66 27.71 2.18
N LEU A 433 19.78 28.08 3.13
CA LEU A 433 19.39 29.48 3.34
C LEU A 433 20.57 30.36 3.78
N GLU A 434 21.39 29.85 4.70
CA GLU A 434 22.59 30.56 5.19
C GLU A 434 23.59 30.82 4.07
N LEU A 435 23.80 29.85 3.18
CA LEU A 435 24.66 30.02 2.00
C LEU A 435 24.06 31.05 1.03
N GLU A 436 22.78 30.92 0.66
CA GLU A 436 22.11 31.88 -0.23
C GLU A 436 22.18 33.31 0.30
N THR A 437 21.86 33.53 1.57
CA THR A 437 21.92 34.87 2.19
C THR A 437 23.32 35.49 2.23
N GLN A 438 24.38 34.65 2.24
CA GLN A 438 25.75 35.12 2.11
C GLN A 438 26.09 35.47 0.66
N GLU A 439 25.61 34.68 -0.32
CA GLU A 439 25.82 34.95 -1.74
C GLU A 439 25.25 36.31 -2.14
N TRP A 440 24.04 36.68 -1.69
CA TRP A 440 23.40 37.95 -2.09
C TRP A 440 24.18 39.20 -1.62
N ARG A 441 25.06 39.04 -0.63
CA ARG A 441 25.86 40.13 -0.05
C ARG A 441 27.27 40.20 -0.63
N LYS A 442 27.61 39.40 -1.64
CA LYS A 442 28.91 39.46 -2.30
C LYS A 442 28.96 40.62 -3.30
N ASP A 443 30.16 41.16 -3.48
CA ASP A 443 30.47 42.16 -4.52
C ASP A 443 30.65 41.50 -5.90
N GLN A 444 29.75 40.58 -6.27
CA GLN A 444 29.73 39.93 -7.57
C GLN A 444 28.27 39.79 -8.05
N PRO A 445 27.99 39.93 -9.36
CA PRO A 445 26.67 39.69 -9.89
C PRO A 445 26.30 38.19 -9.83
N PRO A 446 25.00 37.85 -9.74
CA PRO A 446 24.55 36.47 -9.81
C PRO A 446 24.85 35.83 -11.17
N ASP A 447 24.95 34.50 -11.19
CA ASP A 447 25.13 33.74 -12.41
C ASP A 447 23.95 33.89 -13.37
N MET A 448 24.20 33.68 -14.65
CA MET A 448 23.18 33.73 -15.70
C MET A 448 22.89 32.33 -16.25
N ASP A 449 21.65 32.11 -16.67
CA ASP A 449 21.26 30.91 -17.40
C ASP A 449 21.63 31.01 -18.89
N LYS A 450 21.28 29.97 -19.67
CA LYS A 450 21.54 29.91 -21.12
C LYS A 450 20.79 30.98 -21.92
N HIS A 451 19.78 31.60 -21.33
CA HIS A 451 18.94 32.63 -21.94
C HIS A 451 19.36 34.05 -21.49
N GLY A 452 20.43 34.17 -20.71
CA GLY A 452 20.90 35.44 -20.17
C GLY A 452 20.02 35.98 -19.03
N CYS A 453 19.22 35.13 -18.39
CA CYS A 453 18.45 35.49 -17.21
C CYS A 453 19.26 35.21 -15.94
N TYR A 454 19.23 36.10 -14.94
CA TYR A 454 19.93 35.85 -13.67
C TYR A 454 19.29 34.70 -12.90
N LYS A 455 20.12 33.89 -12.22
CA LYS A 455 19.68 32.72 -11.46
C LYS A 455 20.45 32.59 -10.14
N THR A 456 19.86 31.85 -9.21
CA THR A 456 20.54 31.30 -8.03
C THR A 456 20.72 29.79 -8.20
N GLU A 457 21.59 29.17 -7.41
CA GLU A 457 21.81 27.72 -7.43
C GLU A 457 20.77 26.96 -6.58
N LEU A 458 19.99 27.66 -5.75
CA LEU A 458 18.96 27.08 -4.90
C LEU A 458 18.00 26.11 -5.62
N PRO A 459 17.40 26.43 -6.79
CA PRO A 459 16.48 25.50 -7.46
C PRO A 459 17.14 24.17 -7.85
N HIS A 460 18.40 24.21 -8.29
CA HIS A 460 19.15 23.02 -8.65
C HIS A 460 19.50 22.18 -7.41
N LEU A 461 19.97 22.83 -6.34
CA LEU A 461 20.31 22.17 -5.08
C LEU A 461 19.07 21.51 -4.44
N LEU A 462 17.92 22.18 -4.45
CA LEU A 462 16.66 21.62 -3.95
C LEU A 462 16.18 20.45 -4.81
N HIS A 463 16.28 20.55 -6.14
CA HIS A 463 15.95 19.43 -7.03
C HIS A 463 16.77 18.18 -6.71
N GLN A 464 18.10 18.33 -6.63
CA GLN A 464 19.01 17.22 -6.39
C GLN A 464 18.73 16.55 -5.04
N MET A 465 18.55 17.34 -3.98
CA MET A 465 18.25 16.81 -2.65
C MET A 465 16.92 16.05 -2.63
N VAL A 466 15.85 16.61 -3.19
CA VAL A 466 14.55 15.94 -3.23
C VAL A 466 14.61 14.66 -4.05
N GLN A 467 15.24 14.71 -5.23
CA GLN A 467 15.36 13.56 -6.12
C GLN A 467 16.11 12.40 -5.43
N GLN A 468 17.22 12.67 -4.75
CA GLN A 468 17.98 11.64 -4.02
C GLN A 468 17.13 10.94 -2.95
N ASN A 469 16.31 11.69 -2.21
CA ASN A 469 15.42 11.11 -1.19
C ASN A 469 14.29 10.27 -1.83
N ILE A 470 13.75 10.72 -2.96
CA ILE A 470 12.76 9.96 -3.74
C ILE A 470 13.36 8.65 -4.26
N ASP A 471 14.57 8.70 -4.83
CA ASP A 471 15.26 7.53 -5.37
C ASP A 471 15.50 6.48 -4.27
N VAL A 472 15.94 6.91 -3.07
CA VAL A 472 16.09 6.02 -1.91
C VAL A 472 14.74 5.42 -1.51
N ALA A 473 13.67 6.21 -1.43
CA ALA A 473 12.35 5.74 -1.04
C ALA A 473 11.75 4.74 -2.05
N ASN A 474 12.03 4.93 -3.35
CA ASN A 474 11.64 4.00 -4.41
C ASN A 474 12.26 2.61 -4.27
N THR A 475 13.41 2.48 -3.60
CA THR A 475 14.00 1.16 -3.28
C THR A 475 13.23 0.40 -2.19
N ILE A 476 12.36 1.09 -1.43
CA ILE A 476 11.57 0.52 -0.34
C ILE A 476 10.18 0.12 -0.84
N SER A 477 9.37 1.08 -1.29
CA SER A 477 8.08 0.83 -1.91
C SER A 477 7.51 2.11 -2.52
N PRO A 478 6.58 2.01 -3.50
CA PRO A 478 5.88 3.18 -4.03
C PRO A 478 5.13 3.97 -2.95
N MET A 479 4.56 3.29 -1.95
CA MET A 479 3.82 3.94 -0.86
C MET A 479 4.73 4.82 0.00
N VAL A 480 5.91 4.30 0.38
CA VAL A 480 6.90 5.07 1.16
C VAL A 480 7.45 6.23 0.32
N SER A 481 7.61 6.04 -0.99
CA SER A 481 8.00 7.12 -1.90
C SER A 481 7.01 8.29 -1.88
N TYR A 482 5.70 8.03 -1.95
CA TYR A 482 4.70 9.09 -1.83
C TYR A 482 4.78 9.85 -0.51
N GLU A 483 4.96 9.15 0.61
CA GLU A 483 5.11 9.78 1.93
C GLU A 483 6.38 10.64 2.02
N VAL A 484 7.48 10.21 1.41
CA VAL A 484 8.72 11.01 1.32
C VAL A 484 8.50 12.25 0.46
N VAL A 485 7.82 12.14 -0.68
CA VAL A 485 7.47 13.32 -1.50
C VAL A 485 6.60 14.29 -0.69
N ILE A 486 5.56 13.81 -0.02
CA ILE A 486 4.69 14.64 0.84
C ILE A 486 5.51 15.35 1.92
N CYS A 487 6.39 14.63 2.61
CA CYS A 487 7.28 15.20 3.62
C CYS A 487 8.17 16.30 3.01
N SER A 488 8.75 16.04 1.83
CA SER A 488 9.60 16.98 1.10
C SER A 488 8.84 18.26 0.75
N LEU A 489 7.63 18.15 0.19
CA LEU A 489 6.78 19.30 -0.15
C LEU A 489 6.42 20.13 1.09
N GLN A 490 6.13 19.48 2.22
CA GLN A 490 5.83 20.16 3.47
C GLN A 490 7.05 20.94 4.00
N GLN A 491 8.25 20.34 3.95
CA GLN A 491 9.49 21.01 4.38
C GLN A 491 9.84 22.19 3.47
N LEU A 492 9.69 22.03 2.15
CA LEU A 492 9.93 23.11 1.19
C LEU A 492 8.94 24.27 1.32
N ARG A 493 7.70 23.99 1.73
CA ARG A 493 6.72 25.03 2.04
C ARG A 493 7.12 25.82 3.29
N GLN A 494 7.55 25.14 4.35
CA GLN A 494 8.06 25.82 5.56
C GLN A 494 9.33 26.63 5.28
N PHE A 495 10.16 26.13 4.37
CA PHE A 495 11.34 26.86 3.90
C PHE A 495 10.95 28.13 3.12
N ALA A 496 9.89 28.10 2.30
CA ALA A 496 9.43 29.29 1.58
C ALA A 496 9.14 30.48 2.53
N ASP A 497 8.53 30.23 3.69
CA ASP A 497 8.27 31.28 4.69
C ASP A 497 9.57 31.88 5.26
N ARG A 498 10.56 31.03 5.56
CA ARG A 498 11.89 31.50 6.04
C ARG A 498 12.67 32.22 4.96
N TYR A 499 12.58 31.72 3.72
CA TYR A 499 13.20 32.30 2.54
C TYR A 499 12.64 33.71 2.29
N ARG A 500 11.31 33.86 2.33
CA ARG A 500 10.64 35.17 2.26
C ARG A 500 11.12 36.12 3.37
N ALA A 501 11.19 35.65 4.62
CA ALA A 501 11.67 36.48 5.73
C ALA A 501 13.12 36.96 5.53
N ALA A 502 14.00 36.09 5.02
CA ALA A 502 15.38 36.44 4.69
C ALA A 502 15.47 37.48 3.57
N ILE A 503 14.64 37.37 2.52
CA ILE A 503 14.60 38.36 1.44
C ILE A 503 14.09 39.71 1.94
N MET A 504 13.07 39.73 2.81
CA MET A 504 12.60 40.97 3.43
C MET A 504 13.69 41.64 4.26
N ALA A 505 14.43 40.87 5.08
CA ALA A 505 15.56 41.40 5.83
C ALA A 505 16.68 41.93 4.93
N TYR A 506 16.92 41.29 3.79
CA TYR A 506 17.87 41.77 2.77
C TYR A 506 17.41 43.08 2.13
N ARG A 507 16.12 43.19 1.78
CA ARG A 507 15.50 44.43 1.28
C ARG A 507 15.59 45.57 2.30
N ASP A 508 15.25 45.31 3.55
CA ASP A 508 15.29 46.33 4.60
C ASP A 508 16.73 46.81 4.88
N SER A 509 17.70 45.89 4.83
CA SER A 509 19.13 46.20 4.89
C SER A 509 19.56 47.15 3.76
N TYR A 510 19.07 46.93 2.53
CA TYR A 510 19.39 47.78 1.38
C TYR A 510 18.80 49.19 1.50
N PHE A 511 17.52 49.31 1.87
CA PHE A 511 16.88 50.63 1.99
C PHE A 511 17.37 51.42 3.22
N ALA A 512 17.97 50.76 4.21
CA ALA A 512 18.64 51.44 5.32
C ALA A 512 19.96 52.10 4.87
N ASP A 513 20.76 51.42 4.04
CA ASP A 513 22.00 51.95 3.47
C ASP A 513 22.30 51.32 2.10
N ARG A 514 21.95 52.05 1.03
CA ARG A 514 22.12 51.57 -0.35
C ARG A 514 23.59 51.38 -0.75
N SER A 515 24.53 52.00 -0.03
CA SER A 515 25.95 51.90 -0.36
C SER A 515 26.58 50.55 0.01
N GLN A 516 25.92 49.78 0.88
CA GLN A 516 26.44 48.50 1.38
C GLN A 516 26.17 47.32 0.46
N ILE A 517 25.24 47.44 -0.50
CA ILE A 517 24.81 46.34 -1.36
C ILE A 517 24.79 46.83 -2.80
N GLN A 518 25.85 46.51 -3.54
CA GLN A 518 26.03 46.98 -4.91
C GLN A 518 25.07 46.33 -5.92
N TYR A 519 24.86 45.01 -5.78
CA TYR A 519 24.15 44.19 -6.77
C TYR A 519 22.69 43.88 -6.38
N PHE A 520 22.04 44.79 -5.64
CA PHE A 520 20.71 44.57 -5.09
C PHE A 520 19.68 44.18 -6.16
N THR A 521 19.49 45.03 -7.18
CA THR A 521 18.50 44.82 -8.25
C THR A 521 18.75 43.52 -9.01
N THR A 522 20.01 43.24 -9.35
CA THR A 522 20.43 42.00 -10.03
C THR A 522 20.11 40.74 -9.20
N TYR A 523 20.35 40.76 -7.89
CA TYR A 523 19.98 39.62 -7.03
C TYR A 523 18.46 39.53 -6.84
N MET A 524 17.72 40.64 -6.75
CA MET A 524 16.25 40.60 -6.68
C MET A 524 15.63 39.97 -7.94
N ILE A 525 16.19 40.25 -9.12
CA ILE A 525 15.84 39.56 -10.38
C ILE A 525 16.12 38.05 -10.28
N ALA A 526 17.33 37.68 -9.83
CA ALA A 526 17.71 36.28 -9.66
C ALA A 526 16.78 35.53 -8.70
N LEU A 527 16.38 36.16 -7.59
CA LEU A 527 15.45 35.61 -6.59
C LEU A 527 14.05 35.39 -7.18
N ALA A 528 13.53 36.37 -7.94
CA ALA A 528 12.24 36.24 -8.62
C ALA A 528 12.26 35.11 -9.67
N ASN A 529 13.33 35.01 -10.45
CA ASN A 529 13.54 33.92 -11.41
C ASN A 529 13.65 32.56 -10.70
N SER A 530 14.32 32.52 -9.54
CA SER A 530 14.50 31.30 -8.76
C SER A 530 13.17 30.77 -8.21
N CYS A 531 12.26 31.64 -7.76
CA CYS A 531 10.91 31.22 -7.39
C CYS A 531 10.14 30.59 -8.56
N GLN A 532 10.27 31.12 -9.78
CA GLN A 532 9.69 30.51 -10.98
C GLN A 532 10.33 29.14 -11.27
N ALA A 533 11.66 29.06 -11.24
CA ALA A 533 12.38 27.82 -11.46
C ALA A 533 12.01 26.74 -10.42
N LEU A 534 11.78 27.11 -9.17
CA LEU A 534 11.31 26.20 -8.13
C LEU A 534 9.91 25.65 -8.41
N ILE A 535 9.00 26.47 -8.94
CA ILE A 535 7.68 26.02 -9.37
C ILE A 535 7.80 24.99 -10.50
N ASP A 536 8.68 25.26 -11.47
CA ASP A 536 8.87 24.38 -12.64
C ASP A 536 9.56 23.05 -12.25
N VAL A 537 10.60 23.13 -11.42
CA VAL A 537 11.29 21.97 -10.84
C VAL A 537 10.35 21.11 -10.00
N ALA A 538 9.44 21.72 -9.22
CA ALA A 538 8.49 20.97 -8.41
C ALA A 538 7.55 20.10 -9.24
N GLN A 539 7.31 20.44 -10.51
CA GLN A 539 6.51 19.58 -11.41
C GLN A 539 7.22 18.28 -11.76
N LEU A 540 8.57 18.27 -11.76
CA LEU A 540 9.37 17.10 -12.08
C LEU A 540 9.26 16.01 -11.01
N TRP A 541 8.89 16.38 -9.77
CA TRP A 541 8.70 15.42 -8.67
C TRP A 541 7.32 14.76 -8.68
N ARG A 542 6.44 15.12 -9.64
CA ARG A 542 5.12 14.49 -9.72
C ARG A 542 5.27 13.03 -10.18
N PRO A 543 4.52 12.09 -9.56
CA PRO A 543 4.48 10.72 -10.03
C PRO A 543 3.91 10.63 -11.44
N LEU A 544 4.20 9.51 -12.12
CA LEU A 544 3.72 9.31 -13.49
C LEU A 544 2.19 9.21 -13.51
N PRO A 545 1.50 9.66 -14.58
CA PRO A 545 0.04 9.59 -14.69
C PRO A 545 -0.54 8.17 -14.61
N THR A 546 0.28 7.16 -14.87
CA THR A 546 -0.08 5.73 -14.79
C THR A 546 -0.14 5.20 -13.35
N GLU A 547 0.41 5.95 -12.41
CA GLU A 547 0.42 5.60 -11.00
C GLU A 547 -0.86 6.11 -10.33
N ASN A 548 -1.36 5.41 -9.30
CA ASN A 548 -2.53 5.83 -8.51
C ASN A 548 -2.07 6.48 -7.19
N PRO A 549 -1.58 7.73 -7.20
CA PRO A 549 -1.05 8.37 -6.00
C PRO A 549 -2.16 8.76 -5.01
N PRO A 550 -1.82 8.92 -3.71
CA PRO A 550 -2.77 9.40 -2.72
C PRO A 550 -3.26 10.82 -3.05
N PRO A 551 -4.55 11.14 -2.84
CA PRO A 551 -5.12 12.44 -3.18
C PRO A 551 -4.46 13.60 -2.42
N ALA A 552 -3.96 13.35 -1.21
CA ALA A 552 -3.25 14.32 -0.39
C ALA A 552 -1.99 14.88 -1.08
N LEU A 553 -1.35 14.10 -1.96
CA LEU A 553 -0.15 14.52 -2.68
C LEU A 553 -0.42 15.75 -3.57
N ASN A 554 -1.52 15.74 -4.32
CA ASN A 554 -1.91 16.87 -5.16
C ASN A 554 -2.23 18.12 -4.33
N THR A 555 -2.83 17.97 -3.15
CA THR A 555 -3.07 19.07 -2.22
C THR A 555 -1.76 19.72 -1.78
N HIS A 556 -0.73 18.92 -1.46
CA HIS A 556 0.57 19.44 -1.07
C HIS A 556 1.33 20.11 -2.22
N PHE A 557 1.27 19.56 -3.44
CA PHE A 557 1.84 20.21 -4.62
C PHE A 557 1.19 21.58 -4.89
N ASN A 558 -0.13 21.64 -4.89
CA ASN A 558 -0.86 22.88 -5.13
C ASN A 558 -0.55 23.93 -4.04
N ALA A 559 -0.42 23.51 -2.79
CA ALA A 559 -0.02 24.40 -1.69
C ALA A 559 1.40 24.95 -1.86
N LEU A 560 2.35 24.10 -2.27
CA LEU A 560 3.74 24.52 -2.51
C LEU A 560 3.84 25.51 -3.68
N ILE A 561 3.22 25.15 -4.82
CA ILE A 561 3.21 25.98 -6.03
C ILE A 561 2.60 27.35 -5.70
N LYS A 562 1.46 27.38 -5.01
CA LYS A 562 0.81 28.64 -4.61
C LYS A 562 1.70 29.49 -3.69
N SER A 563 2.46 28.86 -2.79
CA SER A 563 3.39 29.55 -1.88
C SER A 563 4.47 30.30 -2.67
N TYR A 564 5.14 29.61 -3.60
CA TYR A 564 6.19 30.23 -4.41
C TYR A 564 5.64 31.20 -5.45
N GLN A 565 4.42 30.98 -5.98
CA GLN A 565 3.74 31.95 -6.86
C GLN A 565 3.44 33.26 -6.13
N ASN A 566 2.90 33.19 -4.91
CA ASN A 566 2.64 34.38 -4.10
C ASN A 566 3.95 35.12 -3.79
N GLN A 567 5.01 34.38 -3.46
CA GLN A 567 6.32 34.97 -3.17
C GLN A 567 6.95 35.59 -4.43
N GLN A 568 6.85 34.94 -5.58
CA GLN A 568 7.27 35.48 -6.88
C GLN A 568 6.56 36.80 -7.19
N GLN A 569 5.24 36.85 -7.04
CA GLN A 569 4.46 38.08 -7.27
C GLN A 569 4.89 39.22 -6.33
N GLU A 570 5.16 38.90 -5.07
CA GLU A 570 5.68 39.88 -4.12
C GLU A 570 7.08 40.37 -4.50
N LEU A 571 7.99 39.48 -4.91
CA LEU A 571 9.33 39.87 -5.37
C LEU A 571 9.29 40.78 -6.59
N CYS A 572 8.40 40.50 -7.55
CA CYS A 572 8.16 41.40 -8.68
C CYS A 572 7.68 42.79 -8.22
N SER A 573 6.84 42.85 -7.19
CA SER A 573 6.40 44.13 -6.60
C SER A 573 7.53 44.85 -5.83
N LEU A 574 8.40 44.11 -5.13
CA LEU A 574 9.54 44.66 -4.39
C LEU A 574 10.62 45.19 -5.33
N LEU A 575 10.86 44.50 -6.45
CA LEU A 575 11.78 44.96 -7.49
C LEU A 575 11.38 46.36 -8.00
N LEU A 576 10.08 46.53 -8.29
CA LEU A 576 9.54 47.81 -8.73
C LEU A 576 9.52 48.89 -7.63
N GLU A 577 9.58 48.51 -6.35
CA GLU A 577 9.57 49.46 -5.24
C GLU A 577 10.77 50.40 -5.30
N GLU A 578 11.95 49.88 -5.65
CA GLU A 578 13.18 50.65 -5.80
C GLU A 578 12.99 51.80 -6.80
N ALA A 579 12.58 51.47 -8.03
CA ALA A 579 12.28 52.44 -9.07
C ALA A 579 11.20 53.44 -8.63
N LEU A 580 10.15 52.98 -7.96
CA LEU A 580 9.05 53.86 -7.52
C LEU A 580 9.46 54.80 -6.38
N VAL A 581 10.39 54.42 -5.52
CA VAL A 581 10.95 55.30 -4.47
C VAL A 581 11.78 56.40 -5.13
N ASP A 582 12.63 56.05 -6.09
CA ASP A 582 13.48 57.01 -6.81
C ASP A 582 12.68 58.01 -7.65
N LEU A 583 11.56 57.55 -8.21
CA LEU A 583 10.64 58.38 -8.98
C LEU A 583 9.70 59.23 -8.10
N ALA A 584 9.56 58.95 -6.80
CA ALA A 584 8.58 59.60 -5.93
C ALA A 584 8.72 61.14 -5.88
N PRO A 585 9.94 61.73 -5.80
CA PRO A 585 10.12 63.19 -5.86
C PRO A 585 9.61 63.78 -7.17
N LYS A 586 9.82 63.11 -8.30
CA LYS A 586 9.37 63.58 -9.62
C LYS A 586 7.85 63.49 -9.76
N PHE A 587 7.22 62.41 -9.29
CA PHE A 587 5.75 62.34 -9.18
C PHE A 587 5.19 63.44 -8.27
N SER A 588 5.91 63.82 -7.21
CA SER A 588 5.51 64.92 -6.31
C SER A 588 5.67 66.32 -6.95
N ALA A 589 6.47 66.45 -8.01
CA ALA A 589 6.63 67.69 -8.77
C ALA A 589 5.56 67.86 -9.87
N LEU A 590 4.96 66.76 -10.38
CA LEU A 590 3.89 66.81 -11.38
C LEU A 590 2.69 67.63 -10.89
N LEU A 591 1.95 68.27 -11.80
CA LEU A 591 0.71 68.99 -11.47
C LEU A 591 0.89 70.04 -10.34
N THR A 592 2.07 70.67 -10.32
CA THR A 592 2.35 71.89 -9.56
C THR A 592 2.38 73.11 -10.49
N PRO A 593 2.33 74.36 -9.99
CA PRO A 593 2.45 75.53 -10.85
C PRO A 593 3.75 75.57 -11.67
N ALA A 594 4.86 75.06 -11.12
CA ALA A 594 6.15 74.99 -11.81
C ALA A 594 6.13 73.98 -12.99
N TRP A 595 5.41 72.87 -12.84
CA TRP A 595 5.27 71.83 -13.87
C TRP A 595 4.58 72.33 -15.15
N LEU A 596 3.73 73.37 -15.08
CA LEU A 596 3.09 73.95 -16.29
C LEU A 596 4.09 74.55 -17.28
N THR A 597 5.30 74.85 -16.82
CA THR A 597 6.38 75.44 -17.61
C THR A 597 7.61 74.55 -17.74
N ASP A 598 7.73 73.54 -16.88
CA ASP A 598 8.90 72.66 -16.81
C ASP A 598 8.54 71.22 -17.23
N PRO A 599 9.05 70.73 -18.38
CA PRO A 599 8.81 69.37 -18.83
C PRO A 599 9.69 68.31 -18.16
N GLU A 600 10.70 68.72 -17.39
CA GLU A 600 11.71 67.83 -16.78
C GLU A 600 11.14 66.70 -15.91
N PRO A 601 10.09 66.92 -15.08
CA PRO A 601 9.62 65.89 -14.16
C PRO A 601 9.15 64.62 -14.87
N LEU A 602 8.39 64.74 -15.97
CA LEU A 602 7.97 63.57 -16.74
C LEU A 602 9.12 62.97 -17.53
N SER A 603 9.93 63.80 -18.20
CA SER A 603 11.08 63.31 -18.96
C SER A 603 11.99 62.44 -18.10
N THR A 604 12.24 62.85 -16.86
CA THR A 604 13.02 62.07 -15.89
C THR A 604 12.33 60.77 -15.50
N ILE A 605 11.00 60.79 -15.31
CA ILE A 605 10.22 59.57 -15.04
C ILE A 605 10.37 58.57 -16.19
N CYS A 606 10.20 59.02 -17.42
CA CYS A 606 10.33 58.21 -18.63
C CYS A 606 11.74 57.60 -18.78
N LEU A 607 12.79 58.42 -18.60
CA LEU A 607 14.19 57.96 -18.71
C LEU A 607 14.53 56.93 -17.63
N THR A 608 14.23 57.25 -16.37
CA THR A 608 14.51 56.34 -15.25
C THR A 608 13.76 55.02 -15.40
N LEU A 609 12.50 55.03 -15.88
CA LEU A 609 11.77 53.80 -16.17
C LEU A 609 12.47 52.97 -17.26
N ASN A 610 12.93 53.58 -18.35
CA ASN A 610 13.69 52.83 -19.37
C ASN A 610 14.97 52.22 -18.77
N ASP A 611 15.74 52.99 -17.98
CA ASP A 611 16.99 52.51 -17.37
C ASP A 611 16.73 51.27 -16.48
N TYR A 612 15.70 51.30 -15.63
CA TYR A 612 15.33 50.14 -14.82
C TYR A 612 14.85 48.94 -15.67
N PHE A 613 14.10 49.18 -16.74
CA PHE A 613 13.62 48.10 -17.59
C PHE A 613 14.71 47.49 -18.48
N ASP A 614 15.77 48.25 -18.79
CA ASP A 614 17.00 47.73 -19.38
C ASP A 614 17.69 46.76 -18.42
N ASP A 615 17.72 47.04 -17.11
CA ASP A 615 18.22 46.07 -16.11
C ASP A 615 17.28 44.85 -15.96
N TYR A 616 15.96 45.06 -16.08
CA TYR A 616 14.96 44.00 -15.94
C TYR A 616 14.92 43.01 -17.11
N GLN A 617 15.66 43.26 -18.20
CA GLN A 617 15.76 42.34 -19.35
C GLN A 617 16.23 40.92 -18.97
N HIS A 618 16.89 40.79 -17.82
CA HIS A 618 17.39 39.53 -17.26
C HIS A 618 16.34 38.76 -16.44
N LEU A 619 15.09 39.23 -16.35
CA LEU A 619 13.98 38.47 -15.82
C LEU A 619 13.54 37.38 -16.82
N HIS A 620 13.06 36.25 -16.29
CA HIS A 620 12.32 35.30 -17.11
C HIS A 620 11.07 35.96 -17.71
N PRO A 621 10.62 35.52 -18.90
CA PRO A 621 9.52 36.17 -19.63
C PRO A 621 8.24 36.40 -18.80
N LYS A 622 7.83 35.39 -18.00
CA LYS A 622 6.66 35.50 -17.11
C LYS A 622 6.84 36.57 -16.03
N ASN A 623 8.05 36.68 -15.47
CA ASN A 623 8.36 37.67 -14.44
C ASN A 623 8.43 39.08 -15.04
N TYR A 624 9.05 39.21 -16.23
CA TYR A 624 9.13 40.48 -16.95
C TYR A 624 7.73 41.02 -17.26
N GLU A 625 6.85 40.18 -17.81
CA GLU A 625 5.45 40.52 -18.07
C GLU A 625 4.73 40.97 -16.79
N GLN A 626 4.90 40.23 -15.68
CA GLN A 626 4.29 40.59 -14.40
C GLN A 626 4.78 41.95 -13.88
N VAL A 627 6.09 42.20 -13.90
CA VAL A 627 6.67 43.48 -13.45
C VAL A 627 6.22 44.63 -14.35
N LEU A 628 6.16 44.42 -15.67
CA LEU A 628 5.71 45.40 -16.63
C LEU A 628 4.25 45.82 -16.38
N VAL A 629 3.34 44.85 -16.26
CA VAL A 629 1.92 45.13 -15.98
C VAL A 629 1.76 45.88 -14.66
N LEU A 630 2.51 45.49 -13.62
CA LEU A 630 2.52 46.19 -12.34
C LEU A 630 3.08 47.61 -12.46
N ALA A 631 4.14 47.82 -13.24
CA ALA A 631 4.75 49.13 -13.46
C ALA A 631 3.78 50.09 -14.17
N ILE A 632 3.18 49.63 -15.27
CA ILE A 632 2.18 50.37 -16.04
C ILE A 632 1.03 50.79 -15.12
N GLN A 633 0.48 49.85 -14.34
CA GLN A 633 -0.59 50.14 -13.39
C GLN A 633 -0.15 51.15 -12.32
N LYS A 634 0.99 50.94 -11.64
CA LYS A 634 1.45 51.79 -10.53
C LYS A 634 1.81 53.21 -10.98
N VAL A 635 2.48 53.34 -12.13
CA VAL A 635 2.85 54.65 -12.69
C VAL A 635 1.60 55.44 -13.08
N SER A 636 0.64 54.81 -13.77
CA SER A 636 -0.60 55.48 -14.15
C SER A 636 -1.48 55.81 -12.95
N VAL A 637 -1.52 54.96 -11.92
CA VAL A 637 -2.21 55.28 -10.65
C VAL A 637 -1.58 56.51 -10.02
N ARG A 638 -0.24 56.58 -9.92
CA ARG A 638 0.46 57.73 -9.33
C ARG A 638 0.25 59.03 -10.11
N TYR A 639 0.30 58.96 -11.45
CA TYR A 639 0.03 60.12 -12.29
C TYR A 639 -1.40 60.61 -12.13
N THR A 640 -2.38 59.70 -12.23
CA THR A 640 -3.81 60.02 -12.07
C THR A 640 -4.11 60.54 -10.66
N THR A 641 -3.46 59.99 -9.64
CA THR A 641 -3.54 60.49 -8.26
C THR A 641 -3.03 61.92 -8.16
N ALA A 642 -1.88 62.23 -8.78
CA ALA A 642 -1.35 63.59 -8.79
C ALA A 642 -2.30 64.57 -9.50
N LEU A 643 -2.96 64.15 -10.59
CA LEU A 643 -3.97 64.94 -11.30
C LEU A 643 -5.20 65.25 -10.43
N LEU A 644 -5.67 64.29 -9.64
CA LEU A 644 -6.88 64.47 -8.83
C LEU A 644 -6.62 65.12 -7.46
N GLN A 645 -5.39 64.99 -6.92
CA GLN A 645 -5.10 65.48 -5.56
C GLN A 645 -4.41 66.84 -5.51
N LYS A 646 -3.68 67.25 -6.56
CA LYS A 646 -2.92 68.49 -6.51
C LYS A 646 -3.74 69.68 -6.99
N ARG A 647 -3.57 70.81 -6.29
CA ARG A 647 -4.35 72.02 -6.56
C ARG A 647 -3.55 72.99 -7.43
N ILE A 648 -3.95 73.09 -8.70
CA ILE A 648 -3.64 74.21 -9.57
C ILE A 648 -4.93 75.00 -9.78
N THR A 649 -4.90 76.32 -9.63
CA THR A 649 -6.08 77.16 -9.90
C THR A 649 -6.17 77.52 -11.38
N LEU A 650 -7.12 76.91 -12.10
CA LEU A 650 -7.40 77.21 -13.51
C LEU A 650 -8.51 78.27 -13.60
N LYS A 651 -8.14 79.54 -13.78
CA LYS A 651 -9.11 80.65 -13.79
C LYS A 651 -9.69 80.91 -15.17
N THR A 652 -8.88 80.72 -16.22
CA THR A 652 -9.27 81.01 -17.60
C THR A 652 -9.44 79.74 -18.42
N GLN A 653 -10.17 79.84 -19.54
CA GLN A 653 -10.29 78.73 -20.48
C GLN A 653 -8.94 78.36 -21.13
N ASP A 654 -8.06 79.34 -21.33
CA ASP A 654 -6.72 79.11 -21.85
C ASP A 654 -5.85 78.32 -20.85
N ASP A 655 -5.97 78.59 -19.54
CA ASP A 655 -5.28 77.81 -18.50
C ASP A 655 -5.71 76.33 -18.51
N ARG A 656 -7.02 76.07 -18.66
CA ARG A 656 -7.57 74.70 -18.75
C ARG A 656 -7.08 73.97 -19.99
N LYS A 657 -7.14 74.65 -21.13
CA LYS A 657 -6.66 74.08 -22.39
C LYS A 657 -5.17 73.77 -22.32
N ARG A 658 -4.36 74.68 -21.76
CA ARG A 658 -2.93 74.48 -21.56
C ARG A 658 -2.62 73.29 -20.64
N LEU A 659 -3.33 73.15 -19.52
CA LEU A 659 -3.16 72.00 -18.63
C LEU A 659 -3.57 70.70 -19.32
N ALA A 660 -4.74 70.67 -19.98
CA ALA A 660 -5.24 69.48 -20.64
C ALA A 660 -4.36 69.02 -21.81
N ASP A 661 -3.94 69.95 -22.69
CA ASP A 661 -3.04 69.65 -23.80
C ASP A 661 -1.71 69.09 -23.28
N ARG A 662 -1.20 69.62 -22.15
CA ARG A 662 0.00 69.09 -21.50
C ARG A 662 -0.24 67.68 -20.96
N VAL A 663 -1.32 67.44 -20.22
CA VAL A 663 -1.65 66.11 -19.69
C VAL A 663 -1.78 65.07 -20.81
N ILE A 664 -2.36 65.45 -21.96
CA ILE A 664 -2.46 64.57 -23.14
C ILE A 664 -1.08 64.30 -23.74
N GLU A 665 -0.24 65.31 -23.90
CA GLU A 665 1.15 65.16 -24.36
C GLU A 665 1.93 64.20 -23.45
N GLU A 666 1.80 64.37 -22.13
CA GLU A 666 2.45 63.55 -21.12
C GLU A 666 1.92 62.10 -21.11
N ALA A 667 0.61 61.92 -21.27
CA ALA A 667 0.00 60.58 -21.41
C ALA A 667 0.51 59.84 -22.65
N ASN A 668 0.67 60.53 -23.78
CA ASN A 668 1.20 59.94 -25.01
C ASN A 668 2.68 59.53 -24.85
N LYS A 669 3.50 60.35 -24.18
CA LYS A 669 4.90 60.01 -23.88
C LYS A 669 5.03 58.81 -22.95
N LEU A 670 4.18 58.69 -21.93
CA LEU A 670 4.14 57.51 -21.07
C LEU A 670 3.74 56.26 -21.87
N GLU A 671 2.74 56.39 -22.73
CA GLU A 671 2.29 55.30 -23.59
C GLU A 671 3.37 54.84 -24.58
N GLU A 672 4.15 55.77 -25.14
CA GLU A 672 5.31 55.47 -25.98
C GLU A 672 6.38 54.67 -25.21
N VAL A 673 6.71 55.10 -23.98
CA VAL A 673 7.67 54.39 -23.12
C VAL A 673 7.17 52.99 -22.77
N PHE A 674 5.91 52.85 -22.36
CA PHE A 674 5.33 51.54 -22.06
C PHE A 674 5.31 50.63 -23.30
N THR A 675 5.01 51.18 -24.48
CA THR A 675 5.03 50.41 -25.73
C THR A 675 6.45 49.97 -26.08
N ASN A 676 7.44 50.84 -25.88
CA ASN A 676 8.84 50.53 -26.13
C ASN A 676 9.35 49.42 -25.21
N ILE A 677 9.07 49.52 -23.91
CA ILE A 677 9.46 48.53 -22.90
C ILE A 677 8.73 47.20 -23.10
N ALA A 678 7.44 47.24 -23.47
CA ALA A 678 6.67 46.03 -23.77
C ALA A 678 7.15 45.33 -25.05
N GLY A 679 7.55 46.11 -26.05
CA GLY A 679 7.83 45.64 -27.40
C GLY A 679 6.67 44.83 -27.98
N GLU A 680 6.98 43.84 -28.81
CA GLU A 680 5.99 42.87 -29.31
C GLU A 680 5.66 41.75 -28.30
N ARG A 681 6.28 41.77 -27.12
CA ARG A 681 6.36 40.62 -26.20
C ARG A 681 5.18 40.54 -25.24
N VAL A 682 4.59 41.68 -24.89
CA VAL A 682 3.54 41.77 -23.85
C VAL A 682 2.38 42.63 -24.35
N ARG A 683 1.15 42.13 -24.18
CA ARG A 683 -0.06 42.92 -24.42
C ARG A 683 -0.56 43.48 -23.11
N TYR A 684 -0.85 44.78 -23.07
CA TYR A 684 -1.43 45.44 -21.91
C TYR A 684 -2.57 46.37 -22.35
N ASP A 685 -3.57 46.53 -21.49
CA ASP A 685 -4.59 47.56 -21.65
C ASP A 685 -3.97 48.90 -21.25
N SER A 686 -4.02 49.91 -22.14
CA SER A 686 -3.37 51.21 -21.89
C SER A 686 -4.12 52.02 -20.83
N PRO A 687 -3.61 52.15 -19.58
CA PRO A 687 -4.24 53.00 -18.58
C PRO A 687 -4.09 54.51 -18.90
N CYS A 688 -3.26 54.87 -19.90
CA CYS A 688 -3.10 56.25 -20.36
C CYS A 688 -4.40 56.81 -20.98
N ASP A 689 -5.30 55.94 -21.44
CA ASP A 689 -6.65 56.32 -21.89
C ASP A 689 -7.46 57.02 -20.77
N VAL A 690 -7.27 56.62 -19.51
CA VAL A 690 -7.92 57.28 -18.36
C VAL A 690 -7.42 58.71 -18.24
N ILE A 691 -6.10 58.90 -18.32
CA ILE A 691 -5.45 60.20 -18.18
C ILE A 691 -5.93 61.15 -19.30
N ARG A 692 -6.00 60.65 -20.54
CA ARG A 692 -6.54 61.40 -21.69
C ARG A 692 -8.01 61.75 -21.50
N ALA A 693 -8.84 60.81 -21.04
CA ALA A 693 -10.25 61.07 -20.80
C ALA A 693 -10.50 62.12 -19.70
N LEU A 694 -9.69 62.12 -18.63
CA LEU A 694 -9.75 63.16 -17.59
C LEU A 694 -9.34 64.53 -18.13
N ALA A 695 -8.33 64.58 -19.00
CA ALA A 695 -7.88 65.82 -19.63
C ALA A 695 -8.97 66.43 -20.54
N GLU A 696 -9.72 65.62 -21.29
CA GLU A 696 -10.82 66.11 -22.14
C GLU A 696 -11.94 66.77 -21.32
N VAL A 697 -12.27 66.23 -20.14
CA VAL A 697 -13.23 66.86 -19.22
C VAL A 697 -12.74 68.25 -18.76
N ILE A 698 -11.44 68.38 -18.49
CA ILE A 698 -10.83 69.66 -18.09
C ILE A 698 -10.83 70.66 -19.26
N LYS A 699 -10.54 70.19 -20.48
CA LYS A 699 -10.44 71.00 -21.70
C LYS A 699 -11.78 71.57 -22.17
N THR A 700 -12.88 70.88 -21.88
CA THR A 700 -14.22 71.20 -22.37
C THR A 700 -14.60 72.67 -22.07
N PRO A 701 -14.85 73.52 -23.08
CA PRO A 701 -15.02 74.97 -22.88
C PRO A 701 -16.32 75.36 -22.20
N ASP A 702 -17.41 74.72 -22.56
CA ASP A 702 -18.74 75.03 -22.04
C ASP A 702 -19.08 74.13 -20.83
N THR A 703 -19.53 74.75 -19.75
CA THR A 703 -20.00 74.05 -18.56
C THR A 703 -21.26 73.22 -18.80
N GLU A 704 -22.07 73.52 -19.81
CA GLU A 704 -23.23 72.70 -20.20
C GLU A 704 -22.80 71.41 -20.91
N MET A 705 -21.74 71.49 -21.73
CA MET A 705 -21.18 70.33 -22.46
C MET A 705 -20.56 69.27 -21.54
N LEU A 706 -20.25 69.61 -20.28
CA LEU A 706 -19.85 68.62 -19.27
C LEU A 706 -20.91 67.51 -19.05
N ASN A 707 -22.19 67.80 -19.32
CA ASN A 707 -23.26 66.82 -19.22
C ASN A 707 -23.16 65.72 -20.30
N LEU A 708 -22.38 65.97 -21.37
CA LEU A 708 -22.09 64.99 -22.41
C LEU A 708 -20.83 64.16 -22.11
N GLU A 709 -19.84 64.71 -21.42
CA GLU A 709 -18.54 64.04 -21.17
C GLU A 709 -18.51 63.21 -19.87
N LEU A 710 -19.18 63.67 -18.81
CA LEU A 710 -19.14 62.99 -17.51
C LEU A 710 -19.88 61.64 -17.48
N PRO A 711 -21.08 61.47 -18.08
CA PRO A 711 -21.76 60.17 -18.07
C PRO A 711 -21.00 59.07 -18.84
N PRO A 712 -20.45 59.29 -20.05
CA PRO A 712 -19.60 58.31 -20.72
C PRO A 712 -18.36 57.94 -19.91
N LEU A 713 -17.70 58.93 -19.28
CA LEU A 713 -16.54 58.69 -18.42
C LEU A 713 -16.89 57.75 -17.25
N LYS A 714 -18.01 58.02 -16.55
CA LYS A 714 -18.49 57.18 -15.44
C LYS A 714 -18.94 55.79 -15.91
N ARG A 715 -19.48 55.66 -17.13
CA ARG A 715 -19.81 54.34 -17.71
C ARG A 715 -18.56 53.53 -18.05
N ARG A 716 -17.50 54.19 -18.54
CA ARG A 716 -16.21 53.56 -18.87
C ARG A 716 -15.44 53.16 -17.61
N TYR A 717 -15.52 53.96 -16.55
CA TYR A 717 -14.86 53.74 -15.26
C TYR A 717 -15.87 53.72 -14.10
N PRO A 718 -16.58 52.59 -13.90
CA PRO A 718 -17.68 52.49 -12.94
C PRO A 718 -17.24 52.62 -11.47
N ASP A 719 -16.00 52.28 -11.16
CA ASP A 719 -15.36 52.39 -9.84
C ASP A 719 -14.95 53.83 -9.45
N MET A 720 -15.09 54.81 -10.37
CA MET A 720 -14.82 56.22 -10.08
C MET A 720 -15.83 56.79 -9.07
N SER A 721 -15.41 56.94 -7.81
CA SER A 721 -16.24 57.52 -6.72
C SER A 721 -16.71 58.97 -6.94
N SER A 722 -17.68 59.42 -6.12
CA SER A 722 -18.12 60.82 -6.06
C SER A 722 -16.97 61.78 -5.79
N ASP A 723 -16.01 61.35 -4.99
CA ASP A 723 -14.86 62.14 -4.58
C ASP A 723 -13.90 62.35 -5.75
N HIS A 724 -13.70 61.34 -6.60
CA HIS A 724 -12.92 61.46 -7.85
C HIS A 724 -13.54 62.48 -8.80
N LEU A 725 -14.85 62.39 -9.02
CA LEU A 725 -15.58 63.36 -9.86
C LEU A 725 -15.53 64.77 -9.28
N THR A 726 -15.67 64.91 -7.96
CA THR A 726 -15.61 66.21 -7.27
C THR A 726 -14.23 66.84 -7.40
N ALA A 727 -13.16 66.07 -7.19
CA ALA A 727 -11.78 66.52 -7.37
C ALA A 727 -11.51 67.01 -8.80
N LEU A 728 -11.91 66.23 -9.80
CA LEU A 728 -11.74 66.58 -11.21
C LEU A 728 -12.45 67.90 -11.56
N LEU A 729 -13.69 68.07 -11.12
CA LEU A 729 -14.47 69.27 -11.41
C LEU A 729 -13.99 70.50 -10.63
N LEU A 730 -13.49 70.34 -9.41
CA LEU A 730 -12.89 71.43 -8.65
C LEU A 730 -11.57 71.91 -9.25
N LEU A 731 -10.77 71.02 -9.85
CA LEU A 731 -9.54 71.38 -10.56
C LEU A 731 -9.82 72.36 -11.72
N ARG A 732 -10.99 72.25 -12.36
CA ARG A 732 -11.40 73.07 -13.51
C ARG A 732 -11.58 74.56 -13.18
N GLY A 733 -11.95 74.89 -11.95
CA GLY A 733 -11.92 76.26 -11.40
C GLY A 733 -13.00 77.25 -11.86
N ASP A 734 -13.86 76.92 -12.84
CA ASP A 734 -15.05 77.72 -13.24
C ASP A 734 -16.32 77.42 -12.44
N LEU A 735 -16.40 76.25 -11.81
CA LEU A 735 -17.61 75.81 -11.11
C LEU A 735 -17.53 76.15 -9.63
N SER A 736 -18.61 76.73 -9.08
CA SER A 736 -18.78 76.82 -7.63
C SER A 736 -18.93 75.44 -7.01
N ARG A 737 -18.59 75.29 -5.73
CA ARG A 737 -18.75 74.01 -5.00
C ARG A 737 -20.19 73.46 -5.08
N GLN A 738 -21.19 74.34 -5.10
CA GLN A 738 -22.59 73.94 -5.24
C GLN A 738 -22.90 73.38 -6.64
N GLN A 739 -22.38 74.00 -7.70
CA GLN A 739 -22.53 73.50 -9.08
C GLN A 739 -21.81 72.16 -9.28
N VAL A 740 -20.63 71.98 -8.68
CA VAL A 740 -19.92 70.68 -8.69
C VAL A 740 -20.77 69.61 -8.05
N ARG A 741 -21.31 69.86 -6.85
CA ARG A 741 -22.15 68.88 -6.13
C ARG A 741 -23.38 68.47 -6.94
N LEU A 742 -24.06 69.43 -7.58
CA LEU A 742 -25.22 69.16 -8.43
C LEU A 742 -24.84 68.28 -9.63
N LYS A 743 -23.79 68.64 -10.38
CA LYS A 743 -23.32 67.85 -11.53
C LYS A 743 -22.89 66.44 -11.14
N VAL A 744 -22.19 66.27 -10.01
CA VAL A 744 -21.80 64.94 -9.51
C VAL A 744 -23.04 64.11 -9.19
N GLN A 745 -24.03 64.71 -8.53
CA GLN A 745 -25.29 64.03 -8.22
C GLN A 745 -26.03 63.60 -9.49
N GLU A 746 -26.17 64.49 -10.48
CA GLU A 746 -26.81 64.20 -11.78
C GLU A 746 -26.12 63.03 -12.52
N VAL A 747 -24.78 63.00 -12.51
CA VAL A 747 -23.99 61.94 -13.15
C VAL A 747 -24.17 60.60 -12.43
N LEU A 748 -24.22 60.60 -11.10
CA LEU A 748 -24.44 59.39 -10.30
C LEU A 748 -25.86 58.85 -10.45
N GLU A 749 -26.86 59.73 -10.47
CA GLU A 749 -28.26 59.38 -10.74
C GLU A 749 -28.41 58.78 -12.15
N ALA A 750 -27.83 59.41 -13.17
CA ALA A 750 -27.82 58.92 -14.54
C ALA A 750 -27.06 57.58 -14.71
N ALA A 751 -26.02 57.32 -13.90
CA ALA A 751 -25.34 56.03 -13.88
C ALA A 751 -26.21 54.96 -13.20
N SER A 752 -26.89 55.29 -12.08
CA SER A 752 -27.76 54.37 -11.34
C SER A 752 -29.00 53.95 -12.15
N ALA A 753 -29.60 54.88 -12.92
CA ALA A 753 -30.76 54.62 -13.75
C ALA A 753 -30.48 53.66 -14.94
N ASN A 754 -29.22 53.54 -15.34
CA ASN A 754 -28.76 52.64 -16.40
C ASN A 754 -28.27 51.28 -15.88
N THR A 755 -28.34 51.03 -14.56
CA THR A 755 -27.83 49.79 -13.94
C THR A 755 -28.95 48.75 -13.78
N THR A 756 -29.60 48.39 -14.87
CA THR A 756 -30.51 47.24 -14.92
C THR A 756 -29.72 46.03 -15.44
N SER A 757 -29.41 45.08 -14.55
CA SER A 757 -28.90 43.73 -14.86
C SER A 757 -27.62 43.62 -15.71
N GLN A 758 -26.45 43.99 -15.17
CA GLN A 758 -25.17 43.48 -15.70
C GLN A 758 -24.27 42.94 -14.57
N ALA A 759 -23.54 41.87 -14.89
CA ALA A 759 -22.53 41.24 -14.04
C ALA A 759 -21.53 42.28 -13.50
N PRO A 760 -20.91 42.04 -12.32
CA PRO A 760 -19.91 42.95 -11.77
C PRO A 760 -18.82 43.22 -12.81
N ARG A 761 -18.70 44.47 -13.25
CA ARG A 761 -17.63 44.91 -14.16
C ARG A 761 -16.31 44.89 -13.39
N PRO A 762 -15.18 44.55 -14.05
CA PRO A 762 -13.87 44.52 -13.39
C PRO A 762 -13.52 45.91 -12.82
N ASP A 763 -12.87 45.90 -11.66
CA ASP A 763 -12.32 47.11 -11.04
C ASP A 763 -11.32 47.77 -11.99
N THR A 764 -11.35 49.11 -12.09
CA THR A 764 -10.42 49.87 -12.92
C THR A 764 -9.39 50.59 -12.04
N ILE A 765 -8.66 51.57 -12.59
CA ILE A 765 -7.59 52.28 -11.90
C ILE A 765 -8.07 53.06 -10.66
N PHE A 766 -9.35 53.47 -10.63
CA PHE A 766 -9.90 54.31 -9.56
C PHE A 766 -10.10 53.55 -8.25
N SER A 767 -10.25 52.22 -8.29
CA SER A 767 -10.25 51.37 -7.09
C SER A 767 -8.96 51.49 -6.26
N HIS A 768 -7.84 51.86 -6.90
CA HIS A 768 -6.53 52.05 -6.28
C HIS A 768 -6.20 53.50 -5.93
N ILE A 769 -7.11 54.44 -6.20
CA ILE A 769 -6.92 55.87 -5.91
C ILE A 769 -7.82 56.22 -4.72
N HIS A 770 -7.21 56.80 -3.69
CA HIS A 770 -7.94 57.28 -2.52
C HIS A 770 -7.84 58.79 -2.43
N ILE A 771 -8.97 59.47 -2.43
CA ILE A 771 -9.04 60.92 -2.24
C ILE A 771 -9.46 61.19 -0.81
N THR A 772 -8.65 61.94 -0.07
CA THR A 772 -8.98 62.40 1.27
C THR A 772 -10.03 63.51 1.23
N THR A 773 -11.15 63.31 1.95
CA THR A 773 -12.29 64.25 2.00
C THR A 773 -11.93 65.63 2.56
N SER A 774 -10.82 65.75 3.31
CA SER A 774 -10.24 67.03 3.75
C SER A 774 -9.83 67.94 2.58
N MET A 775 -9.64 67.38 1.38
CA MET A 775 -9.40 68.16 0.16
C MET A 775 -10.65 68.87 -0.38
N PHE A 776 -11.83 68.67 0.21
CA PHE A 776 -13.06 69.35 -0.19
C PHE A 776 -13.60 70.31 0.87
N ALA A 777 -12.95 70.37 2.03
CA ALA A 777 -13.26 71.29 3.12
C ALA A 777 -13.05 72.76 2.71
#